data_AF-A0A2H0ISX0-F1
#
_entry.id   AF-A0A2H0ISX0-F1
#
_cell.length_a   1.000
_cell.length_b   1.000
_cell.length_c   1.000
_cell.angle_alpha   90.00
_cell.angle_beta   90.00
_cell.angle_gamma   90.00
#
_symmetry.space_group_name_H-M   'P 1'
#
loop_
_entity.id
_entity.type
_entity.pdbx_description
1 polymer ?
#
loop_
_entity_poly.entity_id
_entity_poly.type
_entity_poly.pdbx_seq_one_letter_code
_entity_poly.pdbx_strand_id
1 'polypeptide(L)'
;MKFNQLTFLIPLLLLGYATNAQQSRKSFEAVRTEEKITIDGVIDEDIWCQAPVQTDFVQNSPNPGAPASRKTEVRFLYDDNAIYISAQLFDQKEEVFNLLTNRDNIGNSDYFGVSFDPYNAGLNGVGLFVTVAGVQYDTRYSNGGNSSIWRNDEAWNAVWLSSTKVYDDYWVVEMKIPYAVLRFNSKDVQNWGINFVRQNSSLNEASFWNPIDPQIDGYLNQAGVVTNIKNVKAPTRLFFYPYVSTVFNRSTATGFTQPQLNGGMDIKYGINDAFTLDMTLIPDFSGVRSDNQVLNLSPFEVRFDENRQFFTEGVELFNKAGLFYSRRIGGTFGNITEQLADNEEVTFSPQAAQLINSSKITGRTNSGLGIGFFNAITDRTFLTVENTETGTTREVEGDPMTNFNVLVLDQNLKNNSSVTLTNTSVLRAKNGDDANVTGFNFSLNDKNLNWRTSGFVGYSRVVSFDDNGDNKNVATGVKYNLGIRKSRGKYQYGISRNVESDTYDINDLGFLRRPNQIEHRADFSMNQFNPVGIFNNYRIRLQGQYNRLFNPNTFTNMDLGLNLNFNFKNFWGANIDFGLNPGNSFDYFEARQDGYVLERPSRHDVRFNINTDSRKAIRVSARYSIASRPDWGQTDNSLNFSTRVRIGERAEISHNIDQSLRSQERGYATKLYDENDNLQSVIIGQRDVNTLTNTVDARYIFTNRMGVTFRVRHYWSTVEYQQFYDLSEADELTSSDYTGIDPDTLEKLHDRNFNTFNIDMEYNWQFAPGSEIRAIWKRSIGSDDKATDLNFFDNFNNTWTAPNVDSITIRLVYFIDYLNVRNIFSRS
;
A
#
# COMPACT_ATOMS: atom_id res chain seq x y z
N MET A 1 -10.66 -46.91 19.12
CA MET A 1 -10.30 -47.43 20.47
C MET A 1 -10.14 -46.23 21.39
N LYS A 2 -11.00 -46.14 22.41
CA LYS A 2 -10.98 -45.28 23.62
C LYS A 2 -10.75 -43.76 23.47
N PHE A 3 -11.88 -43.05 23.42
CA PHE A 3 -12.12 -41.75 24.06
C PHE A 3 -11.72 -41.76 25.54
N ASN A 4 -11.13 -40.67 26.03
CA ASN A 4 -11.32 -40.12 27.39
C ASN A 4 -10.74 -38.69 27.43
N GLN A 5 -11.60 -37.67 27.49
CA GLN A 5 -11.92 -36.89 28.69
C GLN A 5 -10.77 -35.98 29.16
N LEU A 6 -10.81 -34.71 28.72
CA LEU A 6 -10.38 -33.59 29.56
C LEU A 6 -11.48 -32.54 29.61
N THR A 7 -11.76 -32.14 30.84
CA THR A 7 -13.01 -31.62 31.34
C THR A 7 -13.11 -30.11 31.16
N PHE A 8 -14.31 -29.67 30.80
CA PHE A 8 -14.83 -28.30 30.92
C PHE A 8 -14.46 -27.66 32.27
N LEU A 9 -13.83 -26.49 32.23
CA LEU A 9 -13.88 -25.53 33.34
C LEU A 9 -13.77 -24.10 32.78
N ILE A 10 -14.80 -23.31 33.13
CA ILE A 10 -14.98 -21.85 33.08
C ILE A 10 -16.34 -21.54 32.41
N PRO A 11 -17.38 -21.38 33.24
CA PRO A 11 -18.27 -20.26 33.04
C PRO A 11 -18.65 -19.64 34.38
N LEU A 12 -18.00 -18.54 34.79
CA LEU A 12 -18.61 -17.57 35.73
C LEU A 12 -17.74 -16.31 35.85
N LEU A 13 -17.83 -15.41 34.87
CA LEU A 13 -17.40 -14.00 35.00
C LEU A 13 -17.98 -13.18 33.83
N LEU A 14 -19.28 -13.30 33.60
CA LEU A 14 -20.02 -12.48 32.64
C LEU A 14 -21.39 -12.13 33.22
N LEU A 15 -21.43 -11.23 34.20
CA LEU A 15 -22.66 -10.54 34.58
C LEU A 15 -22.29 -9.14 35.07
N GLY A 16 -22.40 -8.20 34.14
CA GLY A 16 -22.14 -6.79 34.30
C GLY A 16 -22.45 -6.07 33.00
N TYR A 17 -23.65 -6.28 32.45
CA TYR A 17 -24.12 -5.48 31.31
C TYR A 17 -24.58 -4.13 31.85
N ALA A 18 -23.68 -3.14 31.77
CA ALA A 18 -24.11 -1.76 31.66
C ALA A 18 -24.75 -1.59 30.28
N THR A 19 -26.05 -1.30 30.27
CA THR A 19 -26.76 -0.85 29.07
C THR A 19 -26.24 0.55 28.71
N ASN A 20 -25.21 0.62 27.87
CA ASN A 20 -24.92 1.87 27.17
C ASN A 20 -26.03 2.06 26.12
N ALA A 21 -26.90 3.04 26.37
CA ALA A 21 -27.88 3.50 25.40
C ALA A 21 -27.15 3.85 24.10
N GLN A 22 -27.58 3.24 23.00
CA GLN A 22 -27.06 3.55 21.68
C GLN A 22 -27.36 5.01 21.38
N GLN A 23 -26.32 5.83 21.21
CA GLN A 23 -26.45 7.24 20.89
C GLN A 23 -27.29 7.38 19.61
N SER A 24 -28.35 8.19 19.65
CA SER A 24 -29.22 8.38 18.50
C SER A 24 -28.44 9.04 17.36
N ARG A 25 -28.48 8.42 16.18
CA ARG A 25 -27.87 8.94 14.95
C ARG A 25 -28.44 10.32 14.61
N LYS A 26 -27.58 11.34 14.44
CA LYS A 26 -28.01 12.68 14.01
C LYS A 26 -28.57 12.63 12.57
N SER A 27 -29.55 13.49 12.28
CA SER A 27 -30.13 13.64 10.95
C SER A 27 -30.54 15.09 10.65
N PHE A 28 -30.51 15.48 9.37
CA PHE A 28 -31.04 16.76 8.89
C PHE A 28 -31.68 16.62 7.49
N GLU A 29 -32.56 17.56 7.15
CA GLU A 29 -33.24 17.60 5.85
C GLU A 29 -32.42 18.34 4.79
N ALA A 30 -32.33 17.76 3.60
CA ALA A 30 -31.71 18.38 2.44
C ALA A 30 -32.59 19.51 1.87
N VAL A 31 -31.99 20.64 1.55
CA VAL A 31 -32.69 21.77 0.91
C VAL A 31 -32.34 21.83 -0.57
N ARG A 32 -33.36 21.81 -1.43
CA ARG A 32 -33.21 21.94 -2.88
C ARG A 32 -33.06 23.41 -3.26
N THR A 33 -32.14 23.72 -4.17
CA THR A 33 -31.96 25.07 -4.72
C THR A 33 -32.21 25.07 -6.24
N GLU A 34 -32.71 26.19 -6.74
CA GLU A 34 -32.74 26.54 -8.18
C GLU A 34 -31.82 27.73 -8.48
N GLU A 35 -31.25 28.34 -7.44
CA GLU A 35 -30.27 29.42 -7.56
C GLU A 35 -28.92 28.88 -7.98
N LYS A 36 -28.19 29.65 -8.78
CA LYS A 36 -26.84 29.30 -9.21
C LYS A 36 -25.86 29.62 -8.08
N ILE A 37 -25.29 28.58 -7.48
CA ILE A 37 -24.23 28.70 -6.47
C ILE A 37 -22.86 28.90 -7.15
N THR A 38 -22.14 29.93 -6.76
CA THR A 38 -20.77 30.21 -7.23
C THR A 38 -19.77 29.74 -6.18
N ILE A 39 -18.84 28.86 -6.56
CA ILE A 39 -17.83 28.35 -5.61
C ILE A 39 -16.64 29.28 -5.59
N ASP A 40 -16.66 30.27 -4.68
CA ASP A 40 -15.62 31.28 -4.54
C ASP A 40 -15.11 31.48 -3.10
N GLY A 41 -15.74 30.82 -2.12
CA GLY A 41 -15.38 30.87 -0.71
C GLY A 41 -16.11 31.99 0.04
N VAL A 42 -17.17 32.56 -0.53
CA VAL A 42 -18.02 33.60 0.07
C VAL A 42 -19.44 33.08 0.17
N ILE A 43 -20.03 33.14 1.37
CA ILE A 43 -21.41 32.66 1.60
C ILE A 43 -22.36 33.86 1.49
N ASP A 44 -22.67 34.30 0.27
CA ASP A 44 -23.51 35.48 0.02
C ASP A 44 -24.82 35.18 -0.72
N GLU A 45 -25.05 33.96 -1.22
CA GLU A 45 -26.35 33.58 -1.79
C GLU A 45 -27.43 33.40 -0.71
N ASP A 46 -28.61 34.00 -0.94
CA ASP A 46 -29.72 34.02 0.03
C ASP A 46 -30.20 32.61 0.44
N ILE A 47 -30.14 31.64 -0.48
CA ILE A 47 -30.55 30.26 -0.23
C ILE A 47 -29.74 29.57 0.89
N TRP A 48 -28.50 30.00 1.15
CA TRP A 48 -27.72 29.47 2.28
C TRP A 48 -28.37 29.76 3.63
N CYS A 49 -29.10 30.87 3.76
CA CYS A 49 -29.81 31.23 5.00
C CYS A 49 -31.03 30.33 5.25
N GLN A 50 -31.54 29.66 4.22
CA GLN A 50 -32.69 28.76 4.33
C GLN A 50 -32.28 27.31 4.71
N ALA A 51 -31.01 26.96 4.50
CA ALA A 51 -30.48 25.64 4.84
C ALA A 51 -30.31 25.45 6.35
N PRO A 52 -30.76 24.32 6.94
CA PRO A 52 -30.51 24.00 8.33
C PRO A 52 -29.01 23.98 8.66
N VAL A 53 -28.61 24.74 9.68
CA VAL A 53 -27.21 24.83 10.11
C VAL A 53 -26.85 23.64 10.99
N GLN A 54 -25.85 22.87 10.58
CA GLN A 54 -25.34 21.73 11.33
C GLN A 54 -24.22 22.18 12.27
N THR A 55 -24.44 21.99 13.57
CA THR A 55 -23.56 22.42 14.67
C THR A 55 -23.22 21.27 15.62
N ASP A 56 -22.63 21.60 16.78
CA ASP A 56 -22.41 20.68 17.91
C ASP A 56 -21.55 19.48 17.55
N PHE A 57 -20.41 19.77 16.91
CA PHE A 57 -19.39 18.78 16.62
C PHE A 57 -18.83 18.21 17.93
N VAL A 58 -18.50 16.92 17.89
CA VAL A 58 -18.00 16.15 19.04
C VAL A 58 -16.61 15.65 18.72
N GLN A 59 -15.69 15.82 19.66
CA GLN A 59 -14.30 15.36 19.54
C GLN A 59 -14.25 13.84 19.45
N ASN A 60 -13.43 13.35 18.52
CA ASN A 60 -12.94 11.98 18.49
C ASN A 60 -11.52 11.91 19.11
N SER A 61 -10.72 12.95 18.93
CA SER A 61 -9.42 13.10 19.58
C SER A 61 -9.17 14.57 19.91
N PRO A 62 -8.43 14.89 20.99
CA PRO A 62 -7.86 13.96 21.96
C PRO A 62 -8.85 13.48 23.04
N ASN A 63 -10.03 14.09 23.18
CA ASN A 63 -11.03 13.73 24.19
C ASN A 63 -12.31 13.14 23.56
N PRO A 64 -12.35 11.84 23.23
CA PRO A 64 -13.54 11.22 22.64
C PRO A 64 -14.82 11.54 23.41
N GLY A 65 -15.84 12.07 22.72
CA GLY A 65 -17.16 12.38 23.30
C GLY A 65 -17.31 13.79 23.89
N ALA A 66 -16.23 14.58 24.01
CA ALA A 66 -16.32 15.98 24.45
C ALA A 66 -16.84 16.90 23.32
N PRO A 67 -17.48 18.04 23.61
CA PRO A 67 -17.78 19.06 22.61
C PRO A 67 -16.51 19.56 21.91
N ALA A 68 -16.59 19.87 20.61
CA ALA A 68 -15.49 20.47 19.87
C ALA A 68 -15.06 21.81 20.48
N SER A 69 -13.75 22.08 20.53
CA SER A 69 -13.20 23.29 21.16
C SER A 69 -13.46 24.55 20.32
N ARG A 70 -13.67 24.39 19.01
CA ARG A 70 -13.94 25.46 18.06
C ARG A 70 -15.29 25.24 17.37
N LYS A 71 -16.08 26.32 17.25
CA LYS A 71 -17.40 26.28 16.59
C LYS A 71 -17.22 25.95 15.11
N THR A 72 -18.10 25.09 14.59
CA THR A 72 -18.17 24.74 13.17
C THR A 72 -19.64 24.75 12.76
N GLU A 73 -19.94 25.42 11.65
CA GLU A 73 -21.27 25.49 11.06
C GLU A 73 -21.21 24.93 9.64
N VAL A 74 -22.09 23.98 9.32
CA VAL A 74 -22.16 23.39 7.97
C VAL A 74 -23.58 23.53 7.42
N ARG A 75 -23.69 23.90 6.15
CA ARG A 75 -24.96 23.95 5.41
C ARG A 75 -24.86 23.04 4.19
N PHE A 76 -26.00 22.48 3.80
CA PHE A 76 -26.11 21.52 2.72
C PHE A 76 -27.25 21.93 1.78
N LEU A 77 -26.93 22.07 0.50
CA LEU A 77 -27.87 22.32 -0.58
C LEU A 77 -27.67 21.28 -1.68
N TYR A 78 -28.68 21.10 -2.52
CA TYR A 78 -28.57 20.28 -3.71
C TYR A 78 -29.44 20.79 -4.85
N ASP A 79 -29.02 20.54 -6.09
CA ASP A 79 -29.83 20.75 -7.29
C ASP A 79 -29.87 19.46 -8.13
N ASP A 80 -30.24 19.56 -9.41
CA ASP A 80 -30.33 18.42 -10.32
C ASP A 80 -28.95 17.91 -10.82
N ASN A 81 -27.88 18.67 -10.60
CA ASN A 81 -26.53 18.41 -11.12
C ASN A 81 -25.49 18.09 -10.03
N ALA A 82 -25.62 18.69 -8.85
CA ALA A 82 -24.62 18.63 -7.81
C ALA A 82 -25.19 18.82 -6.40
N ILE A 83 -24.37 18.42 -5.43
CA ILE A 83 -24.47 18.82 -4.03
C ILE A 83 -23.56 20.02 -3.79
N TYR A 84 -24.03 20.94 -2.95
CA TYR A 84 -23.28 22.09 -2.49
C TYR A 84 -23.15 22.05 -0.97
N ILE A 85 -21.94 22.24 -0.47
CA ILE A 85 -21.67 22.32 0.96
C ILE A 85 -20.92 23.62 1.23
N SER A 86 -21.39 24.38 2.22
CA SER A 86 -20.63 25.45 2.82
C SER A 86 -20.33 25.11 4.27
N ALA A 87 -19.09 25.38 4.69
CA ALA A 87 -18.65 25.21 6.06
C ALA A 87 -17.97 26.48 6.54
N GLN A 88 -18.44 27.04 7.65
CA GLN A 88 -17.82 28.15 8.36
C GLN A 88 -17.15 27.61 9.62
N LEU A 89 -15.83 27.71 9.67
CA LEU A 89 -14.98 27.11 10.69
C LEU A 89 -14.34 28.21 11.52
N PHE A 90 -14.86 28.45 12.72
CA PHE A 90 -14.41 29.54 13.59
C PHE A 90 -13.02 29.23 14.16
N ASP A 91 -12.05 30.08 13.85
CA ASP A 91 -10.67 29.98 14.31
C ASP A 91 -9.96 31.32 14.08
N GLN A 92 -8.99 31.66 14.91
CA GLN A 92 -8.19 32.87 14.68
C GLN A 92 -7.23 32.63 13.53
N LYS A 93 -7.15 33.57 12.60
CA LYS A 93 -6.30 33.47 11.39
C LYS A 93 -4.86 33.05 11.69
N GLU A 94 -4.27 33.56 12.77
CA GLU A 94 -2.89 33.27 13.18
C GLU A 94 -2.70 31.85 13.73
N GLU A 95 -3.78 31.19 14.14
CA GLU A 95 -3.78 29.82 14.65
C GLU A 95 -4.05 28.77 13.57
N VAL A 96 -4.46 29.18 12.37
CA VAL A 96 -4.83 28.26 11.30
C VAL A 96 -3.59 27.76 10.56
N PHE A 97 -3.42 26.43 10.53
CA PHE A 97 -2.30 25.82 9.81
C PHE A 97 -2.61 25.69 8.33
N ASN A 98 -1.87 26.44 7.51
CA ASN A 98 -2.11 26.58 6.08
C ASN A 98 -0.93 26.10 5.23
N LEU A 99 -0.44 24.88 5.47
CA LEU A 99 0.60 24.31 4.60
C LEU A 99 0.00 23.97 3.23
N LEU A 100 0.57 24.57 2.20
CA LEU A 100 0.27 24.31 0.80
C LEU A 100 1.03 23.07 0.32
N THR A 101 0.30 22.19 -0.34
CA THR A 101 0.72 20.87 -0.78
C THR A 101 0.16 20.61 -2.18
N ASN A 102 0.64 19.56 -2.86
CA ASN A 102 -0.04 19.07 -4.05
C ASN A 102 -1.39 18.45 -3.68
N ARG A 103 -2.30 18.37 -4.66
CA ARG A 103 -3.52 17.56 -4.57
C ARG A 103 -3.22 16.17 -3.99
N ASP A 104 -4.16 15.63 -3.24
CA ASP A 104 -4.10 14.32 -2.58
C ASP A 104 -3.02 14.21 -1.49
N ASN A 105 -2.55 15.36 -0.99
CA ASN A 105 -1.67 15.43 0.17
C ASN A 105 -2.18 16.50 1.14
N ILE A 106 -2.82 16.10 2.23
CA ILE A 106 -3.36 17.05 3.21
C ILE A 106 -2.26 17.77 4.02
N GLY A 107 -1.04 17.21 4.07
CA GLY A 107 0.06 17.80 4.83
C GLY A 107 -0.23 17.93 6.33
N ASN A 108 0.36 18.95 6.96
CA ASN A 108 0.01 19.35 8.32
C ASN A 108 -0.75 20.67 8.26
N SER A 109 -2.01 20.57 7.85
CA SER A 109 -2.92 21.69 7.60
C SER A 109 -4.27 21.42 8.26
N ASP A 110 -4.95 22.51 8.62
CA ASP A 110 -6.37 22.45 8.96
C ASP A 110 -7.17 22.05 7.73
N TYR A 111 -8.17 21.20 7.94
CA TYR A 111 -9.04 20.75 6.86
C TYR A 111 -10.47 20.54 7.33
N PHE A 112 -11.37 20.62 6.35
CA PHE A 112 -12.76 20.22 6.46
C PHE A 112 -13.02 19.04 5.53
N GLY A 113 -13.96 18.19 5.95
CA GLY A 113 -14.32 17.00 5.22
C GLY A 113 -15.77 16.63 5.29
N VAL A 114 -16.23 16.00 4.21
CA VAL A 114 -17.51 15.32 4.15
C VAL A 114 -17.31 13.88 3.69
N SER A 115 -18.02 12.97 4.32
CA SER A 115 -18.12 11.59 3.87
C SER A 115 -19.55 11.25 3.50
N PHE A 116 -19.73 10.60 2.35
CA PHE A 116 -21.01 10.14 1.84
C PHE A 116 -21.08 8.62 1.79
N ASP A 117 -22.19 8.08 2.25
CA ASP A 117 -22.65 6.72 1.97
C ASP A 117 -24.04 6.79 1.34
N PRO A 118 -24.14 6.91 0.00
CA PRO A 118 -25.43 7.09 -0.66
C PRO A 118 -26.39 5.90 -0.51
N TYR A 119 -25.88 4.72 -0.14
CA TYR A 119 -26.70 3.54 0.14
C TYR A 119 -27.11 3.42 1.61
N ASN A 120 -26.49 4.22 2.48
CA ASN A 120 -26.71 4.24 3.92
C ASN A 120 -26.54 2.86 4.58
N ALA A 121 -25.58 2.08 4.07
CA ALA A 121 -25.29 0.71 4.49
C ALA A 121 -24.17 0.61 5.54
N GLY A 122 -23.44 1.70 5.79
CA GLY A 122 -22.30 1.76 6.71
C GLY A 122 -21.03 1.10 6.20
N LEU A 123 -20.95 0.80 4.90
CA LEU A 123 -19.94 -0.10 4.33
C LEU A 123 -19.09 0.51 3.22
N ASN A 124 -19.70 1.23 2.27
CA ASN A 124 -18.97 1.81 1.14
C ASN A 124 -19.38 3.27 1.00
N GLY A 125 -18.42 4.12 0.67
CA GLY A 125 -18.67 5.55 0.60
C GLY A 125 -17.52 6.31 -0.04
N VAL A 126 -17.68 7.63 -0.08
CA VAL A 126 -16.68 8.57 -0.62
C VAL A 126 -16.36 9.60 0.45
N GLY A 127 -15.08 9.91 0.65
CA GLY A 127 -14.60 11.04 1.45
C GLY A 127 -14.06 12.14 0.54
N LEU A 128 -14.47 13.38 0.78
CA LEU A 128 -14.06 14.56 0.02
C LEU A 128 -13.62 15.65 0.98
N PHE A 129 -12.44 16.20 0.73
CA PHE A 129 -11.69 16.93 1.75
C PHE A 129 -10.98 18.13 1.16
N VAL A 130 -11.01 19.24 1.89
CA VAL A 130 -10.37 20.50 1.49
C VAL A 130 -9.57 21.03 2.66
N THR A 131 -8.28 21.25 2.45
CA THR A 131 -7.45 22.00 3.41
C THR A 131 -7.79 23.48 3.34
N VAL A 132 -7.48 24.24 4.39
CA VAL A 132 -7.60 25.71 4.35
C VAL A 132 -6.85 26.34 3.16
N ALA A 133 -5.78 25.71 2.67
CA ALA A 133 -5.00 26.12 1.50
C ALA A 133 -5.72 25.88 0.16
N GLY A 134 -6.93 25.32 0.18
CA GLY A 134 -7.69 24.95 -1.02
C GLY A 134 -7.17 23.69 -1.71
N VAL A 135 -6.31 22.90 -1.03
CA VAL A 135 -5.84 21.60 -1.55
C VAL A 135 -6.93 20.56 -1.32
N GLN A 136 -7.32 19.89 -2.41
CA GLN A 136 -8.30 18.82 -2.40
C GLN A 136 -7.63 17.46 -2.12
N TYR A 137 -8.33 16.61 -1.37
CA TYR A 137 -8.02 15.19 -1.18
C TYR A 137 -9.32 14.40 -1.26
N ASP A 138 -9.30 13.26 -1.92
CA ASP A 138 -10.46 12.37 -1.99
C ASP A 138 -10.09 10.90 -1.83
N THR A 139 -11.06 10.11 -1.40
CA THR A 139 -10.83 8.69 -1.10
C THR A 139 -12.12 7.90 -1.14
N ARG A 140 -12.01 6.59 -1.40
CA ARG A 140 -13.12 5.64 -1.30
C ARG A 140 -13.03 4.80 -0.03
N TYR A 141 -14.16 4.69 0.66
CA TYR A 141 -14.32 3.80 1.79
C TYR A 141 -14.84 2.44 1.33
N SER A 142 -14.23 1.37 1.87
CA SER A 142 -14.74 0.01 1.77
C SER A 142 -14.76 -0.64 3.16
N ASN A 143 -15.67 -1.60 3.36
CA ASN A 143 -15.87 -2.32 4.62
C ASN A 143 -16.04 -1.44 5.88
N GLY A 144 -16.66 -0.26 5.72
CA GLY A 144 -16.88 0.70 6.80
C GLY A 144 -15.74 1.69 7.05
N GLY A 145 -14.66 1.61 6.25
CA GLY A 145 -13.43 2.40 6.41
C GLY A 145 -12.52 1.83 7.50
N ASN A 146 -11.21 2.07 7.40
CA ASN A 146 -10.27 1.73 8.47
C ASN A 146 -10.35 2.76 9.63
N SER A 147 -9.54 2.56 10.70
CA SER A 147 -9.48 3.48 11.85
C SER A 147 -9.04 4.92 11.54
N SER A 148 -8.62 5.20 10.30
CA SER A 148 -8.28 6.53 9.77
C SER A 148 -9.30 6.92 8.67
N ILE A 149 -9.86 8.12 8.80
CA ILE A 149 -10.88 8.66 7.86
C ILE A 149 -10.25 9.01 6.49
N TRP A 150 -8.92 9.12 6.48
CA TRP A 150 -8.02 9.44 5.38
C TRP A 150 -7.06 8.25 5.31
N ARG A 151 -6.54 7.88 4.13
CA ARG A 151 -5.78 6.64 3.89
C ARG A 151 -6.62 5.39 3.63
N ASN A 152 -7.70 5.54 2.89
CA ASN A 152 -8.35 4.40 2.23
C ASN A 152 -7.80 4.31 0.80
N ASP A 153 -8.60 4.06 -0.25
CA ASP A 153 -8.06 4.18 -1.62
C ASP A 153 -7.68 5.65 -1.89
N GLU A 154 -6.40 5.98 -1.75
CA GLU A 154 -5.85 7.34 -1.96
C GLU A 154 -5.50 7.61 -3.42
N ALA A 155 -5.50 6.58 -4.26
CA ALA A 155 -5.19 6.73 -5.68
C ALA A 155 -6.43 7.10 -6.51
N TRP A 156 -7.63 6.84 -5.96
CA TRP A 156 -8.88 7.31 -6.56
C TRP A 156 -8.91 8.83 -6.61
N ASN A 157 -9.27 9.34 -7.79
CA ASN A 157 -9.25 10.78 -8.08
C ASN A 157 -10.59 11.23 -8.66
N ALA A 158 -11.31 12.05 -7.91
CA ALA A 158 -12.58 12.66 -8.30
C ALA A 158 -12.41 14.04 -8.92
N VAL A 159 -13.29 14.39 -9.88
CA VAL A 159 -13.36 15.75 -10.44
C VAL A 159 -14.51 16.52 -9.77
N TRP A 160 -14.17 17.48 -8.90
CA TRP A 160 -15.10 18.32 -8.15
C TRP A 160 -14.49 19.70 -7.87
N LEU A 161 -15.31 20.67 -7.47
CA LEU A 161 -14.85 22.05 -7.25
C LEU A 161 -14.90 22.40 -5.76
N SER A 162 -13.91 23.16 -5.31
CA SER A 162 -13.93 23.80 -4.00
C SER A 162 -13.23 25.14 -4.02
N SER A 163 -13.60 25.99 -3.08
CA SER A 163 -12.88 27.22 -2.76
C SER A 163 -12.77 27.36 -1.25
N THR A 164 -11.70 28.04 -0.81
CA THR A 164 -11.49 28.38 0.60
C THR A 164 -11.13 29.84 0.75
N LYS A 165 -11.52 30.42 1.87
CA LYS A 165 -11.18 31.81 2.21
C LYS A 165 -10.98 31.97 3.70
N VAL A 166 -9.88 32.62 4.07
CA VAL A 166 -9.51 32.87 5.47
C VAL A 166 -9.87 34.32 5.81
N TYR A 167 -10.70 34.47 6.84
CA TYR A 167 -11.05 35.74 7.48
C TYR A 167 -10.32 35.84 8.83
N ASP A 168 -10.59 36.89 9.61
CA ASP A 168 -9.85 37.13 10.85
C ASP A 168 -10.25 36.15 11.98
N ASP A 169 -11.54 35.79 12.08
CA ASP A 169 -12.12 34.97 13.15
C ASP A 169 -12.73 33.64 12.67
N TYR A 170 -12.71 33.37 11.37
CA TYR A 170 -13.11 32.11 10.77
C TYR A 170 -12.47 31.90 9.39
N TRP A 171 -12.59 30.68 8.88
CA TRP A 171 -12.37 30.39 7.46
C TRP A 171 -13.57 29.65 6.87
N VAL A 172 -13.75 29.78 5.57
CA VAL A 172 -14.86 29.22 4.81
C VAL A 172 -14.34 28.16 3.86
N VAL A 173 -15.13 27.09 3.71
CA VAL A 173 -15.04 26.14 2.60
C VAL A 173 -16.35 26.14 1.85
N GLU A 174 -16.27 26.21 0.53
CA GLU A 174 -17.37 25.88 -0.37
C GLU A 174 -16.98 24.71 -1.24
N MET A 175 -17.91 23.78 -1.45
CA MET A 175 -17.72 22.58 -2.27
C MET A 175 -18.89 22.43 -3.23
N LYS A 176 -18.61 22.13 -4.50
CA LYS A 176 -19.57 21.62 -5.47
C LYS A 176 -19.17 20.21 -5.87
N ILE A 177 -20.05 19.27 -5.60
CA ILE A 177 -19.83 17.84 -5.78
C ILE A 177 -20.82 17.35 -6.84
N PRO A 178 -20.38 17.19 -8.11
CA PRO A 178 -21.23 16.65 -9.15
C PRO A 178 -21.71 15.24 -8.79
N TYR A 179 -22.94 14.91 -9.15
CA TYR A 179 -23.48 13.55 -8.95
C TYR A 179 -22.65 12.47 -9.64
N ALA A 180 -21.86 12.82 -10.66
CA ALA A 180 -20.94 11.89 -11.33
C ALA A 180 -19.82 11.35 -10.42
N VAL A 181 -19.50 12.05 -9.32
CA VAL A 181 -18.55 11.63 -8.29
C VAL A 181 -19.14 10.55 -7.38
N LEU A 182 -20.47 10.56 -7.20
CA LEU A 182 -21.18 9.71 -6.26
C LEU A 182 -21.88 8.56 -6.99
N ARG A 183 -21.82 7.36 -6.40
CA ARG A 183 -22.61 6.21 -6.87
C ARG A 183 -23.84 6.07 -5.98
N PHE A 184 -25.03 6.23 -6.56
CA PHE A 184 -26.30 6.21 -5.84
C PHE A 184 -27.42 5.68 -6.73
N ASN A 185 -28.54 5.33 -6.10
CA ASN A 185 -29.71 4.83 -6.80
C ASN A 185 -30.64 5.93 -7.24
N SER A 186 -31.23 5.80 -8.42
CA SER A 186 -32.27 6.71 -8.92
C SER A 186 -33.66 6.50 -8.25
N LYS A 187 -33.73 6.49 -6.90
CA LYS A 187 -35.01 6.50 -6.17
C LYS A 187 -35.57 7.93 -6.08
N ASP A 188 -36.89 8.06 -6.06
CA ASP A 188 -37.59 9.36 -5.99
C ASP A 188 -37.23 10.16 -4.72
N VAL A 189 -37.14 9.47 -3.58
CA VAL A 189 -36.70 10.02 -2.29
C VAL A 189 -35.55 9.19 -1.76
N GLN A 190 -34.45 9.84 -1.41
CA GLN A 190 -33.23 9.22 -0.95
C GLN A 190 -32.78 9.76 0.41
N ASN A 191 -32.25 8.84 1.21
CA ASN A 191 -31.62 9.14 2.49
C ASN A 191 -30.20 8.60 2.43
N TRP A 192 -29.21 9.48 2.57
CA TRP A 192 -27.80 9.11 2.45
C TRP A 192 -27.14 9.17 3.82
N GLY A 193 -26.24 8.23 4.09
CA GLY A 193 -25.32 8.35 5.21
C GLY A 193 -24.38 9.52 4.96
N ILE A 194 -24.21 10.39 5.95
CA ILE A 194 -23.33 11.56 5.85
C ILE A 194 -22.64 11.82 7.17
N ASN A 195 -21.38 12.24 7.13
CA ASN A 195 -20.75 12.84 8.30
C ASN A 195 -19.80 13.94 7.86
N PHE A 196 -19.60 14.90 8.75
CA PHE A 196 -18.69 16.01 8.56
C PHE A 196 -17.57 15.91 9.58
N VAL A 197 -16.35 16.28 9.16
CA VAL A 197 -15.16 16.24 10.01
C VAL A 197 -14.40 17.55 9.88
N ARG A 198 -13.91 18.03 11.01
CA ARG A 198 -12.93 19.12 11.08
C ARG A 198 -11.68 18.60 11.77
N GLN A 199 -10.54 18.87 11.14
CA GLN A 199 -9.26 18.81 11.82
C GLN A 199 -8.78 20.22 12.08
N ASN A 200 -8.59 20.53 13.36
CA ASN A 200 -7.83 21.69 13.79
C ASN A 200 -6.42 21.21 14.18
N SER A 201 -5.41 21.67 13.46
CA SER A 201 -4.03 21.25 13.65
C SER A 201 -3.40 21.91 14.86
N SER A 202 -3.75 23.16 15.18
CA SER A 202 -3.16 23.89 16.31
C SER A 202 -3.50 23.24 17.66
N LEU A 203 -4.70 22.70 17.81
CA LEU A 203 -5.18 21.94 18.97
C LEU A 203 -4.91 20.43 18.84
N ASN A 204 -4.52 19.96 17.64
CA ASN A 204 -4.47 18.55 17.27
C ASN A 204 -5.79 17.81 17.62
N GLU A 205 -6.90 18.46 17.25
CA GLU A 205 -8.26 18.03 17.54
C GLU A 205 -8.94 17.58 16.24
N ALA A 206 -9.48 16.36 16.25
CA ALA A 206 -10.40 15.88 15.23
C ALA A 206 -11.81 15.81 15.82
N SER A 207 -12.76 16.47 15.19
CA SER A 207 -14.16 16.51 15.62
C SER A 207 -15.11 16.19 14.49
N PHE A 208 -16.25 15.58 14.83
CA PHE A 208 -17.26 15.14 13.88
C PHE A 208 -18.64 15.67 14.20
N TRP A 209 -19.44 15.90 13.17
CA TRP A 209 -20.85 16.26 13.36
C TRP A 209 -21.62 15.11 14.03
N ASN A 210 -21.66 13.92 13.44
CA ASN A 210 -22.14 12.72 14.12
C ASN A 210 -20.98 12.07 14.89
N PRO A 211 -21.09 11.87 16.21
CA PRO A 211 -20.00 11.32 17.02
C PRO A 211 -19.54 9.94 16.56
N ILE A 212 -18.24 9.69 16.67
CA ILE A 212 -17.60 8.41 16.37
C ILE A 212 -17.07 7.83 17.68
N ASP A 213 -17.50 6.62 18.03
CA ASP A 213 -16.99 5.89 19.19
C ASP A 213 -15.70 5.16 18.78
N PRO A 214 -14.52 5.51 19.34
CA PRO A 214 -13.25 4.85 19.01
C PRO A 214 -13.19 3.39 19.47
N GLN A 215 -14.16 2.91 20.27
CA GLN A 215 -14.29 1.51 20.64
C GLN A 215 -14.96 0.66 19.55
N ILE A 216 -15.64 1.28 18.59
CA ILE A 216 -16.32 0.60 17.48
C ILE A 216 -15.43 0.67 16.24
N ASP A 217 -15.20 -0.49 15.61
CA ASP A 217 -14.46 -0.56 14.36
C ASP A 217 -15.31 -0.04 13.19
N GLY A 218 -14.67 0.73 12.31
CA GLY A 218 -15.30 1.43 11.20
C GLY A 218 -15.83 2.82 11.56
N TYR A 219 -15.75 3.73 10.59
CA TYR A 219 -16.22 5.11 10.69
C TYR A 219 -17.58 5.30 10.00
N LEU A 220 -17.76 4.71 8.81
CA LEU A 220 -18.92 4.99 7.96
C LEU A 220 -20.23 4.37 8.51
N ASN A 221 -20.11 3.25 9.22
CA ASN A 221 -21.20 2.61 9.99
C ASN A 221 -21.72 3.47 11.15
N GLN A 222 -21.00 4.52 11.51
CA GLN A 222 -21.36 5.49 12.54
C GLN A 222 -21.67 6.87 11.95
N ALA A 223 -21.86 7.01 10.62
CA ALA A 223 -22.25 8.28 10.01
C ALA A 223 -23.65 8.73 10.48
N GLY A 224 -24.00 10.01 10.35
CA GLY A 224 -25.38 10.51 10.47
C GLY A 224 -26.18 10.33 9.17
N VAL A 225 -27.35 10.95 9.04
CA VAL A 225 -28.20 10.84 7.82
C VAL A 225 -28.61 12.22 7.28
N VAL A 226 -28.47 12.42 5.98
CA VAL A 226 -29.20 13.48 5.27
C VAL A 226 -30.46 12.88 4.63
N THR A 227 -31.62 13.49 4.88
CA THR A 227 -32.92 12.98 4.44
C THR A 227 -33.56 13.85 3.35
N ASN A 228 -34.51 13.28 2.62
CA ASN A 228 -35.34 13.97 1.64
C ASN A 228 -34.60 14.53 0.42
N ILE A 229 -33.52 13.88 -0.03
CA ILE A 229 -32.94 14.17 -1.35
C ILE A 229 -33.91 13.64 -2.41
N LYS A 230 -34.51 14.54 -3.19
CA LYS A 230 -35.59 14.25 -4.14
C LYS A 230 -35.22 14.54 -5.58
N ASN A 231 -35.74 13.74 -6.50
CA ASN A 231 -35.68 13.95 -7.96
C ASN A 231 -34.26 14.01 -8.56
N VAL A 232 -33.27 13.42 -7.89
CA VAL A 232 -31.89 13.33 -8.40
C VAL A 232 -31.71 12.08 -9.24
N LYS A 233 -31.12 12.22 -10.43
CA LYS A 233 -30.82 11.11 -11.34
C LYS A 233 -29.32 10.89 -11.46
N ALA A 234 -28.90 9.63 -11.54
CA ALA A 234 -27.51 9.31 -11.84
C ALA A 234 -27.14 9.82 -13.24
N PRO A 235 -26.10 10.67 -13.38
CA PRO A 235 -25.70 11.20 -14.68
C PRO A 235 -24.97 10.14 -15.51
N THR A 236 -24.90 10.34 -16.83
CA THR A 236 -23.98 9.57 -17.68
C THR A 236 -22.55 9.89 -17.27
N ARG A 237 -21.82 8.89 -16.76
CA ARG A 237 -20.42 9.04 -16.34
C ARG A 237 -19.53 8.53 -17.46
N LEU A 238 -19.11 9.40 -18.38
CA LEU A 238 -18.20 9.02 -19.45
C LEU A 238 -17.08 10.05 -19.54
N PHE A 239 -15.88 9.62 -19.15
CA PHE A 239 -14.69 10.43 -19.05
C PHE A 239 -13.59 9.89 -19.94
N PHE A 240 -12.91 10.80 -20.62
CA PHE A 240 -11.72 10.50 -21.41
C PHE A 240 -10.54 11.30 -20.88
N TYR A 241 -9.38 10.63 -20.81
CA TYR A 241 -8.11 11.21 -20.44
C TYR A 241 -7.08 10.88 -21.53
N PRO A 242 -7.23 11.45 -22.75
CA PRO A 242 -6.17 11.38 -23.75
C PRO A 242 -4.88 11.97 -23.19
N TYR A 243 -3.76 11.34 -23.53
CA TYR A 243 -2.45 11.85 -23.19
C TYR A 243 -1.47 11.71 -24.34
N VAL A 244 -0.48 12.59 -24.30
CA VAL A 244 0.72 12.54 -25.12
C VAL A 244 1.92 12.69 -24.20
N SER A 245 2.95 11.88 -24.43
CA SER A 245 4.22 12.02 -23.72
C SER A 245 5.40 11.87 -24.65
N THR A 246 6.50 12.50 -24.28
CA THR A 246 7.79 12.29 -24.92
C THR A 246 8.85 11.96 -23.88
N VAL A 247 9.69 10.98 -24.19
CA VAL A 247 10.76 10.52 -23.31
C VAL A 247 12.10 10.69 -24.02
N PHE A 248 13.01 11.44 -23.39
CA PHE A 248 14.40 11.58 -23.79
C PHE A 248 15.25 10.76 -22.84
N ASN A 249 15.97 9.76 -23.34
CA ASN A 249 16.89 8.97 -22.52
C ASN A 249 18.33 9.21 -22.94
N ARG A 250 19.22 9.17 -21.95
CA ARG A 250 20.67 9.15 -22.14
C ARG A 250 21.28 8.16 -21.17
N SER A 251 22.10 7.25 -21.68
CA SER A 251 23.00 6.44 -20.86
C SER A 251 24.44 6.90 -21.07
N THR A 252 25.27 6.81 -20.05
CA THR A 252 26.73 6.99 -20.20
C THR A 252 27.35 5.93 -21.11
N ALA A 253 26.76 4.74 -21.19
CA ALA A 253 27.28 3.64 -21.99
C ALA A 253 26.93 3.77 -23.48
N THR A 254 25.69 4.17 -23.80
CA THR A 254 25.18 4.18 -25.19
C THR A 254 24.88 5.58 -25.74
N GLY A 255 25.02 6.63 -24.93
CA GLY A 255 24.72 8.01 -25.33
C GLY A 255 23.23 8.31 -25.34
N PHE A 256 22.82 9.29 -26.16
CA PHE A 256 21.41 9.66 -26.32
C PHE A 256 20.69 8.64 -27.20
N THR A 257 19.52 8.21 -26.76
CA THR A 257 18.62 7.42 -27.61
C THR A 257 17.68 8.34 -28.37
N GLN A 258 17.07 7.82 -29.45
CA GLN A 258 16.01 8.56 -30.15
C GLN A 258 14.85 8.87 -29.19
N PRO A 259 14.28 10.09 -29.23
CA PRO A 259 13.12 10.44 -28.42
C PRO A 259 11.95 9.50 -28.72
N GLN A 260 11.34 8.96 -27.68
CA GLN A 260 10.14 8.14 -27.80
C GLN A 260 8.92 9.05 -27.68
N LEU A 261 8.02 9.01 -28.67
CA LEU A 261 6.73 9.69 -28.62
C LEU A 261 5.65 8.65 -28.34
N ASN A 262 4.94 8.83 -27.23
CA ASN A 262 3.86 7.94 -26.83
C ASN A 262 2.53 8.70 -26.83
N GLY A 263 1.46 8.01 -27.19
CA GLY A 263 0.11 8.53 -27.15
C GLY A 263 -0.83 7.43 -26.70
N GLY A 264 -1.73 7.76 -25.78
CA GLY A 264 -2.70 6.81 -25.24
C GLY A 264 -3.91 7.54 -24.70
N MET A 265 -4.83 6.76 -24.14
CA MET A 265 -6.06 7.30 -23.58
C MET A 265 -6.58 6.39 -22.47
N ASP A 266 -6.92 7.00 -21.34
CA ASP A 266 -7.71 6.32 -20.33
C ASP A 266 -9.19 6.66 -20.49
N ILE A 267 -10.05 5.67 -20.34
CA ILE A 267 -11.50 5.80 -20.42
C ILE A 267 -12.09 5.36 -19.08
N LYS A 268 -12.98 6.17 -18.51
CA LYS A 268 -13.84 5.77 -17.39
C LYS A 268 -15.30 5.89 -17.80
N TYR A 269 -15.99 4.75 -17.86
CA TYR A 269 -17.38 4.66 -18.28
C TYR A 269 -18.25 4.00 -17.21
N GLY A 270 -19.17 4.77 -16.64
CA GLY A 270 -20.25 4.27 -15.79
C GLY A 270 -21.31 3.56 -16.61
N ILE A 271 -21.18 2.23 -16.75
CA ILE A 271 -22.12 1.36 -17.46
C ILE A 271 -23.56 1.55 -16.93
N ASN A 272 -23.69 1.74 -15.61
CA ASN A 272 -24.94 2.10 -14.94
C ASN A 272 -24.63 2.75 -13.57
N ASP A 273 -25.65 2.95 -12.74
CA ASP A 273 -25.56 3.52 -11.39
C ASP A 273 -24.58 2.76 -10.47
N ALA A 274 -24.35 1.47 -10.72
CA ALA A 274 -23.54 0.57 -9.91
C ALA A 274 -22.13 0.31 -10.46
N PHE A 275 -22.00 0.14 -11.79
CA PHE A 275 -20.81 -0.41 -12.45
C PHE A 275 -20.02 0.64 -13.22
N THR A 276 -18.70 0.52 -13.21
CA THR A 276 -17.76 1.37 -13.95
C THR A 276 -16.74 0.49 -14.66
N LEU A 277 -16.54 0.75 -15.94
CA LEU A 277 -15.42 0.28 -16.74
C LEU A 277 -14.32 1.33 -16.69
N ASP A 278 -13.15 0.95 -16.22
CA ASP A 278 -11.92 1.72 -16.38
C ASP A 278 -11.02 0.96 -17.36
N MET A 279 -10.55 1.64 -18.40
CA MET A 279 -9.73 1.06 -19.46
C MET A 279 -8.57 1.98 -19.77
N THR A 280 -7.38 1.41 -19.94
CA THR A 280 -6.20 2.12 -20.44
C THR A 280 -5.79 1.55 -21.80
N LEU A 281 -5.63 2.45 -22.78
CA LEU A 281 -5.24 2.12 -24.15
C LEU A 281 -3.80 2.59 -24.38
N ILE A 282 -2.91 1.65 -24.72
CA ILE A 282 -1.47 1.88 -24.95
C ILE A 282 -0.82 2.57 -23.73
N PRO A 283 -0.87 1.94 -22.54
CA PRO A 283 -0.43 2.57 -21.30
C PRO A 283 1.06 2.95 -21.32
N ASP A 284 1.36 4.14 -20.81
CA ASP A 284 2.72 4.66 -20.64
C ASP A 284 3.05 4.82 -19.15
N PHE A 285 4.07 4.08 -18.71
CA PHE A 285 4.57 4.06 -17.33
C PHE A 285 5.93 4.77 -17.17
N SER A 286 6.43 5.48 -18.18
CA SER A 286 7.72 6.19 -18.11
C SER A 286 7.77 7.25 -17.02
N GLY A 287 6.61 7.83 -16.66
CA GLY A 287 6.48 8.82 -15.57
C GLY A 287 6.47 8.25 -14.16
N VAL A 288 6.53 6.93 -13.99
CA VAL A 288 6.33 6.27 -12.67
C VAL A 288 7.59 6.31 -11.82
N ARG A 289 7.46 6.61 -10.52
CA ARG A 289 8.59 6.67 -9.58
C ARG A 289 9.50 5.45 -9.67
N SER A 290 10.82 5.69 -9.63
CA SER A 290 11.85 4.64 -9.63
C SER A 290 11.67 3.67 -8.46
N ASP A 291 11.91 2.38 -8.71
CA ASP A 291 11.80 1.34 -7.69
C ASP A 291 12.93 1.47 -6.65
N ASN A 292 12.62 1.16 -5.39
CA ASN A 292 13.60 1.16 -4.31
C ASN A 292 14.41 -0.14 -4.35
N GLN A 293 15.33 -0.23 -5.30
CA GLN A 293 16.22 -1.38 -5.41
C GLN A 293 17.08 -1.55 -4.14
N VAL A 294 17.33 -2.81 -3.79
CA VAL A 294 18.06 -3.24 -2.59
C VAL A 294 18.92 -4.46 -2.92
N LEU A 295 20.01 -4.65 -2.17
CA LEU A 295 20.81 -5.87 -2.25
C LEU A 295 20.04 -7.02 -1.60
N ASN A 296 19.61 -8.00 -2.38
CA ASN A 296 18.89 -9.16 -1.87
C ASN A 296 19.85 -10.32 -1.57
N LEU A 297 20.14 -10.53 -0.28
CA LEU A 297 20.94 -11.66 0.20
C LEU A 297 20.08 -12.89 0.55
N SER A 298 18.75 -12.75 0.51
CA SER A 298 17.83 -13.83 0.87
C SER A 298 17.50 -14.72 -0.33
N PRO A 299 17.07 -15.97 -0.11
CA PRO A 299 16.63 -16.85 -1.20
C PRO A 299 15.27 -16.48 -1.78
N PHE A 300 14.64 -15.41 -1.29
CA PHE A 300 13.28 -15.04 -1.65
C PHE A 300 13.24 -13.76 -2.48
N GLU A 301 12.25 -13.68 -3.36
CA GLU A 301 11.97 -12.48 -4.15
C GLU A 301 11.67 -11.26 -3.26
N VAL A 302 12.11 -10.08 -3.72
CA VAL A 302 11.76 -8.78 -3.11
C VAL A 302 10.44 -8.28 -3.69
N ARG A 303 9.49 -7.94 -2.82
CA ARG A 303 8.24 -7.29 -3.22
C ARG A 303 8.46 -5.79 -3.43
N PHE A 304 8.03 -5.26 -4.56
CA PHE A 304 8.01 -3.82 -4.84
C PHE A 304 6.60 -3.25 -4.73
N ASP A 305 6.51 -1.97 -4.38
CA ASP A 305 5.24 -1.25 -4.33
C ASP A 305 4.72 -0.99 -5.75
N GLU A 306 3.41 -0.95 -5.98
CA GLU A 306 2.84 -0.52 -7.27
C GLU A 306 2.75 1.01 -7.32
N ASN A 307 3.31 1.61 -8.37
CA ASN A 307 3.34 3.07 -8.55
C ASN A 307 2.60 3.50 -9.83
N ARG A 308 2.07 2.56 -10.62
CA ARG A 308 1.30 2.84 -11.84
C ARG A 308 -0.15 3.16 -11.49
N GLN A 309 -0.61 4.39 -11.80
CA GLN A 309 -1.92 4.91 -11.39
C GLN A 309 -3.11 3.98 -11.72
N PHE A 310 -3.11 3.35 -12.90
CA PHE A 310 -4.16 2.42 -13.31
C PHE A 310 -4.31 1.20 -12.37
N PHE A 311 -3.20 0.73 -11.81
CA PHE A 311 -3.13 -0.43 -10.92
C PHE A 311 -3.24 -0.08 -9.43
N THR A 312 -3.20 1.21 -9.08
CA THR A 312 -3.39 1.67 -7.70
C THR A 312 -4.80 2.18 -7.43
N GLU A 313 -5.46 2.78 -8.43
CA GLU A 313 -6.83 3.31 -8.28
C GLU A 313 -7.89 2.20 -8.41
N GLY A 314 -8.94 2.20 -7.60
CA GLY A 314 -10.14 1.37 -7.81
C GLY A 314 -9.88 -0.15 -7.74
N VAL A 315 -8.87 -0.57 -6.98
CA VAL A 315 -8.45 -1.97 -6.85
C VAL A 315 -8.90 -2.64 -5.56
N GLU A 316 -9.77 -2.00 -4.78
CA GLU A 316 -10.14 -2.45 -3.44
C GLU A 316 -10.82 -3.83 -3.46
N LEU A 317 -11.63 -4.12 -4.50
CA LEU A 317 -12.22 -5.44 -4.70
C LEU A 317 -11.17 -6.51 -4.99
N PHE A 318 -10.19 -6.22 -5.86
CA PHE A 318 -9.16 -7.17 -6.28
C PHE A 318 -8.18 -7.50 -5.15
N ASN A 319 -7.96 -6.56 -4.23
CA ASN A 319 -7.06 -6.75 -3.09
C ASN A 319 -7.68 -7.50 -1.90
N LYS A 320 -9.00 -7.75 -1.89
CA LYS A 320 -9.69 -8.40 -0.75
C LYS A 320 -9.13 -9.76 -0.35
N ALA A 321 -8.65 -10.54 -1.33
CA ALA A 321 -8.13 -11.88 -1.11
C ALA A 321 -6.60 -11.95 -0.99
N GLY A 322 -5.88 -10.85 -1.22
CA GLY A 322 -4.41 -10.87 -1.30
C GLY A 322 -3.86 -11.70 -2.47
N LEU A 323 -4.66 -11.94 -3.50
CA LEU A 323 -4.30 -12.74 -4.69
C LEU A 323 -3.91 -11.89 -5.91
N PHE A 324 -3.83 -10.56 -5.75
CA PHE A 324 -3.52 -9.62 -6.83
C PHE A 324 -2.26 -8.81 -6.51
N TYR A 325 -1.21 -9.03 -7.30
CA TYR A 325 0.05 -8.31 -7.31
C TYR A 325 0.31 -7.84 -8.75
N SER A 326 -0.17 -6.64 -9.05
CA SER A 326 -0.18 -6.06 -10.40
C SER A 326 1.21 -5.93 -11.04
N ARG A 327 2.30 -5.90 -10.25
CA ARG A 327 3.68 -5.87 -10.77
C ARG A 327 4.06 -7.11 -11.58
N ARG A 328 3.31 -8.22 -11.48
CA ARG A 328 3.44 -9.35 -12.41
C ARG A 328 3.05 -8.96 -13.85
N ILE A 329 2.13 -8.00 -14.00
CA ILE A 329 1.62 -7.57 -15.30
C ILE A 329 2.61 -6.61 -15.96
N GLY A 330 3.08 -6.99 -17.14
CA GLY A 330 4.13 -6.28 -17.87
C GLY A 330 5.55 -6.68 -17.44
N GLY A 331 5.69 -7.65 -16.53
CA GLY A 331 6.96 -8.32 -16.28
C GLY A 331 7.23 -9.43 -17.29
N THR A 332 8.48 -9.88 -17.36
CA THR A 332 8.87 -11.11 -18.07
C THR A 332 8.96 -12.28 -17.08
N PHE A 333 8.61 -13.48 -17.54
CA PHE A 333 8.65 -14.71 -16.72
C PHE A 333 9.88 -15.56 -17.04
N GLY A 334 10.69 -15.13 -18.00
CA GLY A 334 11.90 -15.86 -18.41
C GLY A 334 11.58 -17.19 -19.07
N ASN A 335 10.39 -17.34 -19.64
CA ASN A 335 10.08 -18.50 -20.49
C ASN A 335 11.00 -18.48 -21.72
N ILE A 336 11.29 -19.66 -22.24
CA ILE A 336 11.91 -19.82 -23.56
C ILE A 336 11.01 -20.78 -24.32
N THR A 337 10.35 -20.29 -25.37
CA THR A 337 9.35 -21.10 -26.10
C THR A 337 9.95 -22.04 -27.13
N GLU A 338 11.27 -22.03 -27.29
CA GLU A 338 12.03 -22.89 -28.19
C GLU A 338 13.20 -23.52 -27.44
N GLN A 339 13.50 -24.78 -27.73
CA GLN A 339 14.71 -25.41 -27.22
C GLN A 339 15.95 -24.73 -27.83
N LEU A 340 16.88 -24.28 -26.98
CA LEU A 340 18.18 -23.78 -27.42
C LEU A 340 19.09 -24.95 -27.77
N ALA A 341 19.91 -24.78 -28.81
CA ALA A 341 20.96 -25.76 -29.11
C ALA A 341 22.06 -25.74 -28.03
N ASP A 342 22.83 -26.83 -27.91
CA ASP A 342 23.91 -26.95 -26.91
C ASP A 342 24.99 -25.86 -27.04
N ASN A 343 25.11 -25.24 -28.23
CA ASN A 343 26.04 -24.14 -28.53
C ASN A 343 25.38 -22.75 -28.55
N GLU A 344 24.16 -22.60 -28.03
CA GLU A 344 23.43 -21.32 -28.00
C GLU A 344 23.24 -20.78 -26.58
N GLU A 345 23.54 -19.49 -26.39
CA GLU A 345 23.39 -18.81 -25.10
C GLU A 345 22.56 -17.52 -25.23
N VAL A 346 21.74 -17.23 -24.22
CA VAL A 346 20.93 -16.00 -24.17
C VAL A 346 21.84 -14.81 -23.82
N THR A 347 21.97 -13.86 -24.73
CA THR A 347 22.79 -12.65 -24.54
C THR A 347 21.98 -11.42 -24.15
N PHE A 348 20.68 -11.40 -24.48
CA PHE A 348 19.77 -10.34 -24.07
C PHE A 348 18.38 -10.87 -23.77
N SER A 349 17.80 -10.40 -22.67
CA SER A 349 16.41 -10.62 -22.30
C SER A 349 15.75 -9.29 -21.93
N PRO A 350 14.56 -8.98 -22.46
CA PRO A 350 13.84 -7.78 -22.09
C PRO A 350 13.37 -7.88 -20.63
N GLN A 351 13.45 -6.77 -19.91
CA GLN A 351 13.01 -6.71 -18.51
C GLN A 351 11.51 -6.47 -18.34
N ALA A 352 10.80 -6.15 -19.44
CA ALA A 352 9.38 -5.85 -19.43
C ALA A 352 8.70 -6.28 -20.73
N ALA A 353 7.48 -6.78 -20.60
CA ALA A 353 6.60 -7.09 -21.72
C ALA A 353 5.67 -5.88 -22.00
N GLN A 354 5.45 -5.57 -23.28
CA GLN A 354 4.55 -4.48 -23.67
C GLN A 354 3.10 -4.83 -23.30
N LEU A 355 2.43 -3.93 -22.59
CA LEU A 355 1.02 -4.09 -22.24
C LEU A 355 0.14 -3.61 -23.40
N ILE A 356 -0.64 -4.52 -23.99
CA ILE A 356 -1.54 -4.22 -25.11
C ILE A 356 -2.77 -3.46 -24.61
N ASN A 357 -3.41 -3.99 -23.56
CA ASN A 357 -4.55 -3.37 -22.90
C ASN A 357 -4.55 -3.69 -21.41
N SER A 358 -5.25 -2.85 -20.65
CA SER A 358 -5.76 -3.27 -19.35
C SER A 358 -7.13 -2.66 -19.09
N SER A 359 -8.02 -3.45 -18.51
CA SER A 359 -9.42 -3.11 -18.31
C SER A 359 -9.91 -3.68 -17.00
N LYS A 360 -10.69 -2.90 -16.26
CA LYS A 360 -11.38 -3.35 -15.05
C LYS A 360 -12.82 -2.88 -15.05
N ILE A 361 -13.72 -3.78 -14.72
CA ILE A 361 -15.13 -3.49 -14.48
C ILE A 361 -15.36 -3.70 -12.99
N THR A 362 -15.74 -2.65 -12.28
CA THR A 362 -16.01 -2.72 -10.85
C THR A 362 -17.32 -2.04 -10.50
N GLY A 363 -18.06 -2.62 -9.56
CA GLY A 363 -19.30 -2.02 -9.10
C GLY A 363 -19.97 -2.82 -8.00
N ARG A 364 -21.02 -2.26 -7.42
CA ARG A 364 -21.81 -2.92 -6.38
C ARG A 364 -23.30 -2.71 -6.62
N THR A 365 -24.05 -3.80 -6.58
CA THR A 365 -25.51 -3.79 -6.71
C THR A 365 -26.19 -3.26 -5.44
N ASN A 366 -27.49 -2.99 -5.55
CA ASN A 366 -28.33 -2.56 -4.42
C ASN A 366 -28.53 -3.62 -3.34
N SER A 367 -28.40 -4.89 -3.70
CA SER A 367 -28.39 -6.00 -2.75
C SER A 367 -27.05 -6.15 -2.03
N GLY A 368 -26.06 -5.30 -2.34
CA GLY A 368 -24.75 -5.30 -1.71
C GLY A 368 -23.74 -6.26 -2.34
N LEU A 369 -24.04 -6.87 -3.50
CA LEU A 369 -23.10 -7.71 -4.24
C LEU A 369 -22.13 -6.83 -5.04
N GLY A 370 -20.86 -6.83 -4.65
CA GLY A 370 -19.75 -6.26 -5.40
C GLY A 370 -19.28 -7.23 -6.46
N ILE A 371 -19.08 -6.76 -7.68
CA ILE A 371 -18.48 -7.55 -8.76
C ILE A 371 -17.30 -6.76 -9.30
N GLY A 372 -16.14 -7.42 -9.34
CA GLY A 372 -14.91 -6.92 -9.95
C GLY A 372 -14.45 -7.90 -11.02
N PHE A 373 -14.23 -7.41 -12.23
CA PHE A 373 -13.58 -8.17 -13.31
C PHE A 373 -12.40 -7.37 -13.82
N PHE A 374 -11.22 -7.97 -13.87
CA PHE A 374 -10.00 -7.36 -14.40
C PHE A 374 -9.47 -8.22 -15.53
N ASN A 375 -9.00 -7.58 -16.59
CA ASN A 375 -8.30 -8.21 -17.70
C ASN A 375 -7.08 -7.37 -18.12
N ALA A 376 -5.97 -8.03 -18.42
CA ALA A 376 -4.80 -7.42 -19.06
C ALA A 376 -4.14 -8.41 -20.01
N ILE A 377 -3.62 -7.92 -21.13
CA ILE A 377 -2.91 -8.74 -22.11
C ILE A 377 -1.56 -8.11 -22.38
N THR A 378 -0.49 -8.89 -22.18
CA THR A 378 0.87 -8.52 -22.58
C THR A 378 1.23 -9.15 -23.91
N ASP A 379 1.98 -8.42 -24.72
CA ASP A 379 2.53 -8.91 -25.98
C ASP A 379 3.68 -9.89 -25.73
N ARG A 380 4.04 -10.62 -26.79
CA ARG A 380 5.18 -11.52 -26.80
C ARG A 380 6.50 -10.76 -26.64
N THR A 381 7.46 -11.38 -25.95
CA THR A 381 8.81 -10.85 -25.81
C THR A 381 9.81 -11.72 -26.57
N PHE A 382 10.91 -11.11 -27.02
CA PHE A 382 11.95 -11.80 -27.77
C PHE A 382 13.29 -11.68 -27.03
N LEU A 383 13.95 -12.82 -26.86
CA LEU A 383 15.31 -12.97 -26.36
C LEU A 383 16.28 -12.91 -27.54
N THR A 384 17.45 -12.31 -27.33
CA THR A 384 18.56 -12.47 -28.29
C THR A 384 19.42 -13.62 -27.81
N VAL A 385 19.64 -14.58 -28.72
CA VAL A 385 20.46 -15.77 -28.49
C VAL A 385 21.65 -15.69 -29.44
N GLU A 386 22.84 -15.98 -28.93
CA GLU A 386 24.09 -16.03 -29.69
C GLU A 386 24.59 -17.47 -29.77
N ASN A 387 25.03 -17.88 -30.96
CA ASN A 387 25.76 -19.12 -31.13
C ASN A 387 27.22 -18.94 -30.71
N THR A 388 27.66 -19.68 -29.71
CA THR A 388 28.99 -19.61 -29.08
C THR A 388 30.14 -20.02 -30.02
N GLU A 389 29.86 -20.75 -31.10
CA GLU A 389 30.87 -21.19 -32.07
C GLU A 389 31.00 -20.23 -33.26
N THR A 390 29.90 -19.60 -33.70
CA THR A 390 29.87 -18.75 -34.91
C THR A 390 29.73 -17.25 -34.62
N GLY A 391 29.32 -16.87 -33.40
CA GLY A 391 29.00 -15.49 -33.02
C GLY A 391 27.74 -14.92 -33.69
N THR A 392 26.93 -15.75 -34.35
CA THR A 392 25.69 -15.28 -35.00
C THR A 392 24.57 -15.15 -33.99
N THR A 393 23.85 -14.03 -34.02
CA THR A 393 22.69 -13.78 -33.14
C THR A 393 21.36 -14.04 -33.86
N ARG A 394 20.38 -14.61 -33.15
CA ARG A 394 18.97 -14.70 -33.59
C ARG A 394 18.01 -14.32 -32.47
N GLU A 395 16.78 -13.98 -32.83
CA GLU A 395 15.71 -13.75 -31.87
C GLU A 395 14.93 -15.04 -31.60
N VAL A 396 14.66 -15.32 -30.34
CA VAL A 396 13.83 -16.43 -29.85
C VAL A 396 12.68 -15.85 -29.05
N GLU A 397 11.46 -16.34 -29.25
CA GLU A 397 10.34 -15.90 -28.42
C GLU A 397 10.53 -16.39 -26.98
N GLY A 398 10.68 -15.43 -26.06
CA GLY A 398 10.85 -15.66 -24.63
C GLY A 398 9.50 -15.89 -23.97
N ASP A 399 8.84 -14.81 -23.56
CA ASP A 399 7.48 -14.90 -23.01
C ASP A 399 6.43 -14.82 -24.13
N PRO A 400 5.51 -15.79 -24.19
CA PRO A 400 4.40 -15.73 -25.14
C PRO A 400 3.39 -14.66 -24.71
N MET A 401 2.47 -14.34 -25.63
CA MET A 401 1.30 -13.51 -25.31
C MET A 401 0.59 -14.07 -24.07
N THR A 402 0.42 -13.23 -23.05
CA THR A 402 -0.11 -13.65 -21.74
C THR A 402 -1.36 -12.86 -21.40
N ASN A 403 -2.41 -13.56 -20.97
CA ASN A 403 -3.70 -13.00 -20.59
C ASN A 403 -3.97 -13.18 -19.09
N PHE A 404 -4.03 -12.07 -18.37
CA PHE A 404 -4.28 -12.01 -16.93
C PHE A 404 -5.74 -11.69 -16.65
N ASN A 405 -6.38 -12.48 -15.82
CA ASN A 405 -7.78 -12.32 -15.45
C ASN A 405 -7.96 -12.36 -13.93
N VAL A 406 -8.79 -11.48 -13.39
CA VAL A 406 -9.26 -11.56 -12.01
C VAL A 406 -10.77 -11.38 -11.96
N LEU A 407 -11.46 -12.29 -11.29
CA LEU A 407 -12.88 -12.18 -10.98
C LEU A 407 -13.06 -12.10 -9.46
N VAL A 408 -13.86 -11.16 -8.99
CA VAL A 408 -14.21 -10.98 -7.58
C VAL A 408 -15.72 -10.86 -7.46
N LEU A 409 -16.30 -11.66 -6.57
CA LEU A 409 -17.70 -11.57 -6.14
C LEU A 409 -17.71 -11.34 -4.62
N ASP A 410 -18.15 -10.16 -4.19
CA ASP A 410 -18.07 -9.72 -2.80
C ASP A 410 -19.45 -9.35 -2.26
N GLN A 411 -20.05 -10.21 -1.44
CA GLN A 411 -21.37 -9.97 -0.87
C GLN A 411 -21.25 -9.31 0.52
N ASN A 412 -21.83 -8.11 0.65
CA ASN A 412 -22.07 -7.51 1.95
C ASN A 412 -23.18 -8.25 2.70
N LEU A 413 -23.00 -8.43 3.98
CA LEU A 413 -23.93 -9.08 4.91
C LEU A 413 -24.22 -8.15 6.09
N LYS A 414 -25.19 -8.52 6.93
CA LYS A 414 -25.56 -7.72 8.11
C LYS A 414 -24.38 -7.54 9.08
N ASN A 415 -24.45 -6.50 9.91
CA ASN A 415 -23.45 -6.18 10.93
C ASN A 415 -22.05 -5.95 10.35
N ASN A 416 -21.94 -5.28 9.21
CA ASN A 416 -20.67 -5.08 8.50
C ASN A 416 -19.92 -6.39 8.22
N SER A 417 -20.65 -7.46 7.94
CA SER A 417 -20.07 -8.75 7.57
C SER A 417 -19.92 -8.82 6.06
N SER A 418 -19.03 -9.68 5.56
CA SER A 418 -18.87 -9.92 4.13
C SER A 418 -18.38 -11.33 3.83
N VAL A 419 -18.71 -11.82 2.63
CA VAL A 419 -18.08 -13.01 2.03
C VAL A 419 -17.61 -12.65 0.63
N THR A 420 -16.44 -13.13 0.24
CA THR A 420 -15.80 -12.79 -1.02
C THR A 420 -15.27 -14.05 -1.69
N LEU A 421 -15.63 -14.26 -2.95
CA LEU A 421 -14.99 -15.23 -3.83
C LEU A 421 -14.08 -14.47 -4.79
N THR A 422 -12.83 -14.89 -4.93
CA THR A 422 -11.86 -14.35 -5.87
C THR A 422 -11.28 -15.47 -6.71
N ASN A 423 -11.23 -15.31 -8.02
CA ASN A 423 -10.51 -16.18 -8.92
C ASN A 423 -9.48 -15.36 -9.69
N THR A 424 -8.25 -15.87 -9.78
CA THR A 424 -7.21 -15.34 -10.67
C THR A 424 -6.87 -16.40 -11.70
N SER A 425 -6.72 -16.00 -12.95
CA SER A 425 -6.31 -16.89 -14.04
C SER A 425 -5.28 -16.19 -14.91
N VAL A 426 -4.15 -16.85 -15.13
CA VAL A 426 -3.12 -16.43 -16.09
C VAL A 426 -3.06 -17.51 -17.16
N LEU A 427 -3.37 -17.11 -18.39
CA LEU A 427 -3.36 -17.99 -19.55
C LEU A 427 -2.26 -17.54 -20.49
N ARG A 428 -1.38 -18.46 -20.88
CA ARG A 428 -0.25 -18.18 -21.77
C ARG A 428 -0.46 -18.88 -23.11
N ALA A 429 -0.07 -18.22 -24.19
CA ALA A 429 -0.07 -18.87 -25.51
C ALA A 429 1.07 -19.88 -25.64
N LYS A 430 1.00 -20.73 -26.69
CA LYS A 430 1.96 -21.82 -26.94
C LYS A 430 2.09 -22.75 -25.73
N ASN A 431 3.32 -23.06 -25.32
CA ASN A 431 3.66 -24.01 -24.26
C ASN A 431 3.97 -23.29 -22.93
N GLY A 432 3.51 -22.04 -22.76
CA GLY A 432 3.67 -21.32 -21.50
C GLY A 432 2.76 -21.88 -20.41
N ASP A 433 3.23 -21.90 -19.18
CA ASP A 433 2.47 -22.44 -18.05
C ASP A 433 1.17 -21.66 -17.80
N ASP A 434 0.09 -22.36 -17.49
CA ASP A 434 -1.19 -21.77 -17.10
C ASP A 434 -1.35 -21.84 -15.58
N ALA A 435 -1.86 -20.76 -14.98
CA ALA A 435 -2.07 -20.69 -13.53
C ALA A 435 -3.50 -20.27 -13.19
N ASN A 436 -4.13 -20.96 -12.24
CA ASN A 436 -5.42 -20.60 -11.68
C ASN A 436 -5.42 -20.69 -10.16
N VAL A 437 -5.95 -19.66 -9.49
CA VAL A 437 -6.10 -19.64 -8.04
C VAL A 437 -7.53 -19.23 -7.70
N THR A 438 -8.19 -20.03 -6.85
CA THR A 438 -9.51 -19.68 -6.30
C THR A 438 -9.40 -19.47 -4.80
N GLY A 439 -9.87 -18.32 -4.35
CA GLY A 439 -9.87 -17.90 -2.95
C GLY A 439 -11.27 -17.57 -2.45
N PHE A 440 -11.60 -18.00 -1.24
CA PHE A 440 -12.82 -17.67 -0.52
C PHE A 440 -12.47 -16.99 0.80
N ASN A 441 -12.90 -15.74 0.98
CA ASN A 441 -12.72 -14.96 2.20
C ASN A 441 -14.05 -14.72 2.90
N PHE A 442 -14.04 -14.62 4.22
CA PHE A 442 -15.19 -14.17 4.99
C PHE A 442 -14.77 -13.36 6.21
N SER A 443 -15.63 -12.42 6.60
CA SER A 443 -15.54 -11.65 7.84
C SER A 443 -16.95 -11.49 8.40
N LEU A 444 -17.21 -12.10 9.55
CA LEU A 444 -18.54 -12.18 10.15
C LEU A 444 -18.50 -11.54 11.53
N ASN A 445 -19.24 -10.44 11.71
CA ASN A 445 -19.43 -9.82 13.02
C ASN A 445 -20.75 -10.24 13.66
N ASP A 446 -20.74 -10.31 14.98
CA ASP A 446 -21.96 -10.39 15.77
C ASP A 446 -22.76 -9.07 15.72
N LYS A 447 -24.01 -9.10 16.19
CA LYS A 447 -24.92 -7.94 16.16
C LYS A 447 -24.40 -6.72 16.91
N ASN A 448 -23.60 -6.95 17.96
CA ASN A 448 -23.08 -5.89 18.82
C ASN A 448 -21.68 -5.39 18.39
N LEU A 449 -21.14 -5.95 17.29
CA LEU A 449 -19.78 -5.70 16.80
C LEU A 449 -18.69 -5.97 17.85
N ASN A 450 -18.96 -6.87 18.79
CA ASN A 450 -18.05 -7.29 19.83
C ASN A 450 -17.08 -8.37 19.35
N TRP A 451 -17.58 -9.29 18.54
CA TRP A 451 -16.86 -10.47 18.06
C TRP A 451 -16.81 -10.49 16.55
N ARG A 452 -15.65 -10.83 16.01
CA ARG A 452 -15.42 -11.05 14.58
C ARG A 452 -14.83 -12.44 14.38
N THR A 453 -15.42 -13.20 13.46
CA THR A 453 -14.82 -14.42 12.91
C THR A 453 -14.42 -14.14 11.48
N SER A 454 -13.16 -14.37 11.12
CA SER A 454 -12.66 -14.12 9.77
C SER A 454 -11.84 -15.30 9.27
N GLY A 455 -11.80 -15.46 7.96
CA GLY A 455 -10.96 -16.49 7.36
C GLY A 455 -10.79 -16.36 5.86
N PHE A 456 -9.85 -17.13 5.35
CA PHE A 456 -9.52 -17.32 3.95
C PHE A 456 -9.34 -18.81 3.67
N VAL A 457 -9.77 -19.28 2.51
CA VAL A 457 -9.43 -20.60 1.97
C VAL A 457 -9.01 -20.40 0.52
N GLY A 458 -7.84 -20.89 0.14
CA GLY A 458 -7.27 -20.77 -1.20
C GLY A 458 -6.91 -22.13 -1.78
N TYR A 459 -7.11 -22.28 -3.08
CA TYR A 459 -6.66 -23.42 -3.87
C TYR A 459 -5.92 -22.91 -5.10
N SER A 460 -4.68 -23.37 -5.29
CA SER A 460 -3.86 -23.05 -6.46
C SER A 460 -3.74 -24.26 -7.38
N ARG A 461 -3.64 -24.00 -8.68
CA ARG A 461 -3.35 -24.98 -9.72
C ARG A 461 -2.45 -24.34 -10.79
N VAL A 462 -1.29 -24.92 -11.05
CA VAL A 462 -0.38 -24.57 -12.14
C VAL A 462 -0.29 -25.76 -13.08
N VAL A 463 -0.46 -25.53 -14.38
CA VAL A 463 -0.39 -26.54 -15.44
C VAL A 463 0.74 -26.15 -16.37
N SER A 464 1.75 -27.01 -16.47
CA SER A 464 2.86 -26.83 -17.40
C SER A 464 2.66 -27.71 -18.63
N PHE A 465 3.10 -27.22 -19.79
CA PHE A 465 2.94 -27.91 -21.08
C PHE A 465 4.29 -28.38 -21.63
N ASP A 466 4.28 -29.42 -22.46
CA ASP A 466 5.45 -29.85 -23.23
C ASP A 466 5.51 -29.15 -24.60
N ASP A 467 6.54 -29.46 -25.40
CA ASP A 467 6.75 -28.83 -26.71
C ASP A 467 5.61 -29.10 -27.71
N ASN A 468 4.84 -30.16 -27.50
CA ASN A 468 3.69 -30.55 -28.32
C ASN A 468 2.37 -29.91 -27.83
N GLY A 469 2.41 -29.18 -26.71
CA GLY A 469 1.24 -28.59 -26.08
C GLY A 469 0.43 -29.56 -25.20
N ASP A 470 0.99 -30.74 -24.88
CA ASP A 470 0.36 -31.69 -23.96
C ASP A 470 0.73 -31.36 -22.51
N ASN A 471 -0.15 -31.72 -21.56
CA ASN A 471 0.08 -31.46 -20.13
C ASN A 471 1.32 -32.24 -19.64
N LYS A 472 2.38 -31.52 -19.28
CA LYS A 472 3.61 -32.07 -18.71
C LYS A 472 3.47 -32.30 -17.20
N ASN A 473 2.91 -31.33 -16.47
CA ASN A 473 2.77 -31.40 -15.02
C ASN A 473 1.55 -30.60 -14.53
N VAL A 474 0.94 -31.02 -13.42
CA VAL A 474 -0.12 -30.29 -12.74
C VAL A 474 0.20 -30.19 -11.25
N ALA A 475 0.68 -29.02 -10.82
CA ALA A 475 0.92 -28.71 -9.42
C ALA A 475 -0.34 -28.12 -8.78
N THR A 476 -0.71 -28.59 -7.58
CA THR A 476 -1.86 -28.07 -6.84
C THR A 476 -1.50 -27.83 -5.39
N GLY A 477 -2.07 -26.81 -4.77
CA GLY A 477 -1.83 -26.49 -3.38
C GLY A 477 -3.00 -25.81 -2.68
N VAL A 478 -2.97 -25.82 -1.35
CA VAL A 478 -4.06 -25.32 -0.51
C VAL A 478 -3.55 -24.41 0.59
N LYS A 479 -4.35 -23.40 0.91
CA LYS A 479 -4.13 -22.49 2.02
C LYS A 479 -5.42 -22.27 2.78
N TYR A 480 -5.35 -22.13 4.10
CA TYR A 480 -6.42 -21.48 4.84
C TYR A 480 -5.90 -20.67 6.01
N ASN A 481 -6.64 -19.61 6.31
CA ASN A 481 -6.51 -18.83 7.53
C ASN A 481 -7.87 -18.80 8.22
N LEU A 482 -7.90 -19.00 9.54
CA LEU A 482 -9.12 -18.90 10.35
C LEU A 482 -8.79 -18.17 11.64
N GLY A 483 -9.62 -17.22 12.05
CA GLY A 483 -9.44 -16.48 13.28
C GLY A 483 -10.75 -16.02 13.91
N ILE A 484 -10.72 -15.90 15.24
CA ILE A 484 -11.80 -15.31 16.04
C ILE A 484 -11.20 -14.27 16.98
N ARG A 485 -11.87 -13.12 17.10
CA ARG A 485 -11.38 -12.00 17.90
C ARG A 485 -12.53 -11.28 18.58
N LYS A 486 -12.30 -10.82 19.81
CA LYS A 486 -13.08 -9.74 20.44
C LYS A 486 -12.48 -8.40 20.05
N SER A 487 -13.17 -7.63 19.21
CA SER A 487 -12.69 -6.39 18.59
C SER A 487 -13.13 -5.10 19.29
N ARG A 488 -14.03 -5.17 20.28
CA ARG A 488 -14.60 -4.00 20.95
C ARG A 488 -14.21 -3.88 22.42
N GLY A 489 -14.02 -2.63 22.85
CA GLY A 489 -13.83 -2.23 24.25
C GLY A 489 -12.37 -2.20 24.70
N LYS A 490 -12.16 -1.97 26.01
CA LYS A 490 -10.84 -1.81 26.64
C LYS A 490 -9.95 -3.05 26.50
N TYR A 491 -10.52 -4.25 26.63
CA TYR A 491 -9.81 -5.52 26.50
C TYR A 491 -10.22 -6.23 25.22
N GLN A 492 -9.28 -6.39 24.31
CA GLN A 492 -9.46 -7.05 23.02
C GLN A 492 -8.43 -8.17 22.89
N TYR A 493 -8.84 -9.29 22.32
CA TYR A 493 -7.97 -10.46 22.16
C TYR A 493 -8.46 -11.35 21.03
N GLY A 494 -7.56 -12.15 20.47
CA GLY A 494 -7.90 -13.07 19.39
C GLY A 494 -6.94 -14.23 19.28
N ILE A 495 -7.40 -15.25 18.55
CA ILE A 495 -6.61 -16.40 18.15
C ILE A 495 -6.83 -16.64 16.66
N SER A 496 -5.78 -17.01 15.95
CA SER A 496 -5.87 -17.40 14.54
C SER A 496 -4.91 -18.52 14.19
N ARG A 497 -5.25 -19.27 13.15
CA ARG A 497 -4.41 -20.29 12.57
C ARG A 497 -4.30 -20.09 11.07
N ASN A 498 -3.08 -20.13 10.55
CA ASN A 498 -2.77 -20.14 9.12
C ASN A 498 -2.13 -21.50 8.77
N VAL A 499 -2.52 -22.08 7.63
CA VAL A 499 -1.95 -23.29 7.07
C VAL A 499 -1.80 -23.09 5.58
N GLU A 500 -0.64 -23.44 5.04
CA GLU A 500 -0.27 -23.29 3.64
C GLU A 500 0.55 -24.52 3.25
N SER A 501 0.12 -25.24 2.22
CA SER A 501 0.83 -26.42 1.73
C SER A 501 2.18 -26.04 1.10
N ASP A 502 3.07 -27.01 1.01
CA ASP A 502 4.37 -26.92 0.33
C ASP A 502 4.25 -26.67 -1.18
N THR A 503 3.14 -27.07 -1.78
CA THR A 503 2.82 -26.88 -3.20
C THR A 503 1.89 -25.70 -3.49
N TYR A 504 1.56 -24.86 -2.49
CA TYR A 504 0.72 -23.69 -2.72
C TYR A 504 1.50 -22.64 -3.50
N ASP A 505 0.97 -22.21 -4.64
CA ASP A 505 1.61 -21.24 -5.52
C ASP A 505 0.59 -20.27 -6.09
N ILE A 506 0.86 -18.98 -5.96
CA ILE A 506 0.03 -17.90 -6.49
C ILE A 506 0.85 -16.87 -7.27
N ASN A 507 2.12 -17.15 -7.55
CA ASN A 507 3.06 -16.12 -7.98
C ASN A 507 2.82 -15.57 -9.39
N ASP A 508 2.03 -16.22 -10.23
CA ASP A 508 1.67 -15.71 -11.57
C ASP A 508 0.89 -14.40 -11.55
N LEU A 509 0.04 -14.19 -10.54
CA LEU A 509 -0.73 -12.94 -10.39
C LEU A 509 -0.82 -12.44 -8.95
N GLY A 510 -0.34 -13.21 -7.98
CA GLY A 510 -0.20 -12.85 -6.58
C GLY A 510 1.28 -12.74 -6.18
N PHE A 511 1.51 -12.69 -4.87
CA PHE A 511 2.85 -12.68 -4.29
C PHE A 511 2.89 -13.61 -3.08
N LEU A 512 3.68 -14.68 -3.20
CA LEU A 512 3.96 -15.63 -2.15
C LEU A 512 5.47 -15.72 -1.96
N ARG A 513 5.94 -15.22 -0.82
CA ARG A 513 7.37 -15.21 -0.49
C ARG A 513 7.92 -16.63 -0.32
N ARG A 514 7.17 -17.51 0.37
CA ARG A 514 7.50 -18.92 0.55
C ARG A 514 6.22 -19.71 0.86
N PRO A 515 6.06 -20.94 0.34
CA PRO A 515 5.01 -21.87 0.74
C PRO A 515 5.40 -22.62 2.03
N ASN A 516 4.65 -23.68 2.36
CA ASN A 516 5.00 -24.67 3.39
C ASN A 516 4.98 -24.14 4.85
N GLN A 517 3.85 -23.59 5.32
CA GLN A 517 3.78 -22.98 6.64
C GLN A 517 2.50 -23.34 7.42
N ILE A 518 2.67 -23.71 8.70
CA ILE A 518 1.61 -23.74 9.70
C ILE A 518 1.95 -22.73 10.78
N GLU A 519 1.00 -21.85 11.10
CA GLU A 519 1.20 -20.78 12.05
C GLU A 519 0.00 -20.64 12.97
N HIS A 520 0.27 -20.50 14.26
CA HIS A 520 -0.70 -20.25 15.30
C HIS A 520 -0.38 -18.90 15.94
N ARG A 521 -1.33 -17.97 15.96
CA ARG A 521 -1.18 -16.65 16.61
C ARG A 521 -2.21 -16.48 17.71
N ALA A 522 -1.79 -15.87 18.81
CA ALA A 522 -2.68 -15.37 19.85
C ALA A 522 -2.24 -13.95 20.23
N ASP A 523 -3.19 -13.06 20.47
CA ASP A 523 -2.87 -11.72 20.94
C ASP A 523 -3.89 -11.18 21.94
N PHE A 524 -3.41 -10.34 22.84
CA PHE A 524 -4.19 -9.64 23.86
C PHE A 524 -3.78 -8.18 23.86
N SER A 525 -4.75 -7.27 23.97
CA SER A 525 -4.49 -5.84 24.08
C SER A 525 -5.39 -5.17 25.09
N MET A 526 -4.80 -4.23 25.82
CA MET A 526 -5.48 -3.27 26.68
C MET A 526 -5.38 -1.89 26.05
N ASN A 527 -6.52 -1.30 25.74
CA ASN A 527 -6.65 -0.01 25.04
C ASN A 527 -7.30 1.02 25.99
N GLN A 528 -6.59 2.13 26.24
CA GLN A 528 -7.12 3.28 26.96
C GLN A 528 -7.38 4.39 25.95
N PHE A 529 -8.65 4.61 25.59
CA PHE A 529 -9.06 5.57 24.55
C PHE A 529 -9.16 7.01 25.06
N ASN A 530 -9.49 7.20 26.34
CA ASN A 530 -9.68 8.51 26.94
C ASN A 530 -8.41 8.99 27.65
N PRO A 531 -8.14 10.31 27.69
CA PRO A 531 -6.98 10.85 28.38
C PRO A 531 -6.94 10.54 29.87
N VAL A 532 -5.78 10.11 30.36
CA VAL A 532 -5.51 9.79 31.78
C VAL A 532 -4.07 10.18 32.12
N GLY A 533 -3.88 10.91 33.22
CA GLY A 533 -2.55 11.36 33.66
C GLY A 533 -1.86 12.21 32.58
N ILE A 534 -0.66 11.78 32.15
CA ILE A 534 0.12 12.43 31.08
C ILE A 534 -0.24 11.95 29.66
N PHE A 535 -1.10 10.94 29.54
CA PHE A 535 -1.44 10.30 28.27
C PHE A 535 -2.75 10.84 27.71
N ASN A 536 -2.80 11.06 26.41
CA ASN A 536 -4.04 11.22 25.64
C ASN A 536 -4.70 9.86 25.41
N ASN A 537 -3.90 8.85 25.06
CA ASN A 537 -4.31 7.46 24.99
C ASN A 537 -3.06 6.55 25.05
N TYR A 538 -3.28 5.27 25.31
CA TYR A 538 -2.23 4.27 25.22
C TYR A 538 -2.78 2.89 24.90
N ARG A 539 -1.92 2.04 24.34
CA ARG A 539 -2.19 0.63 24.08
C ARG A 539 -1.03 -0.23 24.54
N ILE A 540 -1.37 -1.31 25.25
CA ILE A 540 -0.44 -2.37 25.63
C ILE A 540 -0.91 -3.64 24.92
N ARG A 541 -0.05 -4.27 24.13
CA ARG A 541 -0.38 -5.49 23.37
C ARG A 541 0.66 -6.57 23.60
N LEU A 542 0.19 -7.76 23.95
CA LEU A 542 0.95 -9.00 24.03
C LEU A 542 0.60 -9.86 22.81
N GLN A 543 1.59 -10.48 22.19
CA GLN A 543 1.40 -11.39 21.07
C GLN A 543 2.30 -12.61 21.20
N GLY A 544 1.79 -13.76 20.76
CA GLY A 544 2.54 -15.00 20.64
C GLY A 544 2.26 -15.65 19.30
N GLN A 545 3.31 -16.19 18.68
CA GLN A 545 3.26 -16.89 17.41
C GLN A 545 4.06 -18.18 17.50
N TYR A 546 3.51 -19.27 17.00
CA TYR A 546 4.17 -20.57 16.94
C TYR A 546 4.09 -21.12 15.52
N ASN A 547 5.25 -21.35 14.90
CA ASN A 547 5.38 -21.70 13.49
C ASN A 547 5.97 -23.09 13.31
N ARG A 548 5.48 -23.78 12.28
CA ARG A 548 5.95 -25.07 11.81
C ARG A 548 5.96 -25.06 10.28
N LEU A 549 6.72 -25.97 9.67
CA LEU A 549 6.48 -26.35 8.28
C LEU A 549 5.15 -27.10 8.17
N PHE A 550 4.55 -27.12 6.98
CA PHE A 550 3.40 -27.98 6.70
C PHE A 550 3.82 -29.43 6.42
N ASN A 551 4.87 -29.60 5.62
CA ASN A 551 5.51 -30.86 5.26
C ASN A 551 7.03 -30.70 5.47
N PRO A 552 7.70 -31.46 6.36
CA PRO A 552 7.26 -32.65 7.10
C PRO A 552 6.57 -32.36 8.46
N ASN A 553 5.93 -31.20 8.63
CA ASN A 553 5.30 -30.79 9.88
C ASN A 553 6.29 -30.68 11.07
N THR A 554 7.42 -30.01 10.86
CA THR A 554 8.45 -29.80 11.89
C THR A 554 8.40 -28.38 12.45
N PHE A 555 8.93 -28.19 13.66
CA PHE A 555 9.00 -26.87 14.29
C PHE A 555 9.95 -25.94 13.52
N THR A 556 9.56 -24.66 13.41
CA THR A 556 10.38 -23.63 12.78
C THR A 556 10.84 -22.65 13.84
N ASN A 557 9.93 -21.96 14.51
CA ASN A 557 10.25 -20.96 15.51
C ASN A 557 9.03 -20.57 16.36
N MET A 558 9.27 -19.94 17.51
CA MET A 558 8.25 -19.32 18.34
C MET A 558 8.62 -17.86 18.56
N ASP A 559 7.67 -16.94 18.45
CA ASP A 559 7.90 -15.51 18.67
C ASP A 559 6.95 -15.00 19.74
N LEU A 560 7.50 -14.28 20.72
CA LEU A 560 6.78 -13.58 21.77
C LEU A 560 7.04 -12.08 21.63
N GLY A 561 5.99 -11.27 21.78
CA GLY A 561 6.09 -9.83 21.64
C GLY A 561 5.30 -9.05 22.68
N LEU A 562 5.87 -7.94 23.15
CA LEU A 562 5.19 -6.91 23.94
C LEU A 562 5.33 -5.55 23.23
N ASN A 563 4.21 -4.97 22.82
CA ASN A 563 4.13 -3.65 22.21
C ASN A 563 3.49 -2.66 23.19
N LEU A 564 4.21 -1.60 23.50
CA LEU A 564 3.74 -0.46 24.30
C LEU A 564 3.62 0.75 23.37
N ASN A 565 2.44 1.35 23.29
CA ASN A 565 2.19 2.54 22.47
C ASN A 565 1.58 3.64 23.33
N PHE A 566 2.20 4.82 23.35
CA PHE A 566 1.82 5.95 24.17
C PHE A 566 1.68 7.20 23.32
N ASN A 567 0.56 7.90 23.45
CA ASN A 567 0.38 9.26 22.94
C ASN A 567 0.24 10.19 24.13
N PHE A 568 1.14 11.16 24.26
CA PHE A 568 1.20 12.07 25.39
C PHE A 568 0.36 13.34 25.14
N LYS A 569 -0.01 14.03 26.22
CA LYS A 569 -0.77 15.30 26.17
C LYS A 569 -0.02 16.45 25.48
N ASN A 570 1.31 16.38 25.40
CA ASN A 570 2.13 17.31 24.60
C ASN A 570 2.25 16.88 23.12
N PHE A 571 1.48 15.87 22.69
CA PHE A 571 1.43 15.31 21.34
C PHE A 571 2.72 14.65 20.85
N TRP A 572 3.62 14.33 21.78
CA TRP A 572 4.67 13.36 21.49
C TRP A 572 4.07 11.96 21.45
N GLY A 573 4.69 11.09 20.65
CA GLY A 573 4.35 9.68 20.59
C GLY A 573 5.57 8.83 20.92
N ALA A 574 5.40 7.82 21.76
CA ALA A 574 6.43 6.82 22.03
C ALA A 574 5.88 5.42 21.78
N ASN A 575 6.72 4.56 21.22
CA ASN A 575 6.42 3.16 21.03
C ASN A 575 7.66 2.33 21.42
N ILE A 576 7.43 1.28 22.19
CA ILE A 576 8.48 0.34 22.62
C ILE A 576 7.99 -1.06 22.27
N ASP A 577 8.79 -1.79 21.51
CA ASP A 577 8.57 -3.20 21.21
C ASP A 577 9.66 -4.04 21.89
N PHE A 578 9.24 -5.14 22.51
CA PHE A 578 10.12 -6.20 22.96
C PHE A 578 9.77 -7.44 22.14
N GLY A 579 10.77 -8.04 21.52
CA GLY A 579 10.67 -9.30 20.77
C GLY A 579 11.54 -10.37 21.42
N LEU A 580 11.03 -11.59 21.47
CA LEU A 580 11.77 -12.76 21.94
C LEU A 580 11.43 -13.96 21.07
N ASN A 581 12.46 -14.57 20.51
CA ASN A 581 12.45 -15.90 19.94
C ASN A 581 13.10 -16.85 20.96
N PRO A 582 12.32 -17.54 21.80
CA PRO A 582 12.88 -18.39 22.85
C PRO A 582 13.42 -19.70 22.25
N GLY A 583 14.60 -20.12 22.72
CA GLY A 583 15.26 -21.34 22.25
C GLY A 583 15.76 -21.22 20.82
N ASN A 584 16.04 -22.37 20.20
CA ASN A 584 16.58 -22.42 18.84
C ASN A 584 15.44 -22.37 17.81
N SER A 585 15.72 -21.75 16.68
CA SER A 585 14.85 -21.63 15.51
C SER A 585 15.53 -22.26 14.31
N PHE A 586 14.76 -22.74 13.34
CA PHE A 586 15.27 -23.54 12.23
C PHE A 586 14.91 -22.87 10.90
N ASP A 587 15.92 -22.45 10.14
CA ASP A 587 15.75 -21.87 8.81
C ASP A 587 16.04 -22.92 7.72
N TYR A 588 14.95 -23.51 7.22
CA TYR A 588 14.96 -24.56 6.19
C TYR A 588 15.23 -24.04 4.78
N PHE A 589 15.36 -22.72 4.59
CA PHE A 589 15.51 -22.11 3.26
C PHE A 589 16.84 -21.39 3.08
N GLU A 590 17.50 -21.01 4.18
CA GLU A 590 18.77 -20.28 4.12
C GLU A 590 19.84 -21.05 3.32
N ALA A 591 19.93 -22.38 3.49
CA ALA A 591 20.91 -23.22 2.80
C ALA A 591 20.72 -23.28 1.27
N ARG A 592 19.54 -22.89 0.75
CA ARG A 592 19.17 -22.99 -0.67
C ARG A 592 19.36 -24.42 -1.24
N GLN A 593 19.31 -25.42 -0.37
CA GLN A 593 19.54 -26.82 -0.66
C GLN A 593 18.58 -27.64 0.20
N ASP A 594 17.81 -28.50 -0.45
CA ASP A 594 16.88 -29.39 0.26
C ASP A 594 17.65 -30.34 1.18
N GLY A 595 17.14 -30.53 2.40
CA GLY A 595 17.74 -31.37 3.43
C GLY A 595 18.74 -30.66 4.36
N TYR A 596 19.12 -29.40 4.06
CA TYR A 596 20.07 -28.64 4.88
C TYR A 596 19.33 -27.53 5.64
N VAL A 597 19.40 -27.53 6.98
CA VAL A 597 18.68 -26.56 7.81
C VAL A 597 19.68 -25.74 8.62
N LEU A 598 19.56 -24.41 8.55
CA LEU A 598 20.36 -23.55 9.41
C LEU A 598 19.66 -23.38 10.76
N GLU A 599 20.18 -24.02 11.79
CA GLU A 599 19.79 -23.76 13.17
C GLU A 599 20.26 -22.36 13.60
N ARG A 600 19.37 -21.59 14.23
CA ARG A 600 19.59 -20.23 14.71
C ARG A 600 19.24 -20.13 16.19
N PRO A 601 20.16 -19.76 17.08
CA PRO A 601 19.94 -19.71 18.52
C PRO A 601 18.97 -18.60 18.93
N SER A 602 18.60 -18.56 20.21
CA SER A 602 17.62 -17.59 20.74
C SER A 602 17.98 -16.14 20.37
N ARG A 603 16.95 -15.39 19.94
CA ARG A 603 17.07 -13.97 19.60
C ARG A 603 16.16 -13.15 20.48
N HIS A 604 16.67 -12.03 20.98
CA HIS A 604 15.85 -11.02 21.62
C HIS A 604 16.10 -9.68 20.95
N ASP A 605 15.07 -8.85 20.88
CA ASP A 605 15.15 -7.53 20.33
C ASP A 605 14.34 -6.51 21.13
N VAL A 606 14.85 -5.28 21.13
CA VAL A 606 14.16 -4.12 21.68
C VAL A 606 14.16 -3.05 20.61
N ARG A 607 12.98 -2.49 20.34
CA ARG A 607 12.82 -1.34 19.47
C ARG A 607 12.20 -0.20 20.24
N PHE A 608 12.82 0.95 20.15
CA PHE A 608 12.31 2.22 20.66
C PHE A 608 11.99 3.12 19.47
N ASN A 609 10.84 3.77 19.50
CA ASN A 609 10.44 4.77 18.53
C ASN A 609 9.87 5.99 19.26
N ILE A 610 10.39 7.18 18.96
CA ILE A 610 9.87 8.45 19.46
C ILE A 610 9.52 9.38 18.31
N ASN A 611 8.46 10.16 18.47
CA ASN A 611 8.07 11.20 17.54
C ASN A 611 7.73 12.46 18.34
N THR A 612 8.21 13.60 17.86
CA THR A 612 7.84 14.91 18.41
C THR A 612 6.49 15.38 17.87
N ASP A 613 5.94 16.40 18.52
CA ASP A 613 4.73 17.11 18.11
C ASP A 613 4.77 17.52 16.62
N SER A 614 3.84 17.00 15.81
CA SER A 614 3.77 17.26 14.37
C SER A 614 3.34 18.69 14.01
N ARG A 615 2.79 19.42 14.98
CA ARG A 615 2.39 20.83 14.80
C ARG A 615 3.59 21.76 14.70
N LYS A 616 4.77 21.36 15.19
CA LYS A 616 5.96 22.21 15.10
C LYS A 616 6.52 22.23 13.68
N ALA A 617 7.12 23.35 13.28
CA ALA A 617 7.75 23.50 11.96
C ALA A 617 8.87 22.47 11.75
N ILE A 618 9.55 22.08 12.83
CA ILE A 618 10.50 20.97 12.84
C ILE A 618 9.83 19.80 13.57
N ARG A 619 9.73 18.66 12.88
CA ARG A 619 9.32 17.39 13.46
C ARG A 619 10.48 16.42 13.36
N VAL A 620 10.80 15.78 14.48
CA VAL A 620 11.81 14.72 14.55
C VAL A 620 11.11 13.42 14.90
N SER A 621 11.53 12.35 14.25
CA SER A 621 11.22 10.98 14.66
C SER A 621 12.49 10.16 14.63
N ALA A 622 12.72 9.40 15.69
CA ALA A 622 13.85 8.51 15.80
C ALA A 622 13.34 7.13 16.18
N ARG A 623 13.89 6.11 15.54
CA ARG A 623 13.67 4.71 15.88
C ARG A 623 15.01 4.03 15.99
N TYR A 624 15.24 3.38 17.11
CA TYR A 624 16.42 2.57 17.33
C TYR A 624 15.98 1.15 17.65
N SER A 625 16.57 0.17 16.99
CA SER A 625 16.34 -1.25 17.22
C SER A 625 17.68 -1.90 17.52
N ILE A 626 17.70 -2.72 18.56
CA ILE A 626 18.82 -3.61 18.84
C ILE A 626 18.27 -5.02 18.94
N ALA A 627 18.91 -5.96 18.26
CA ALA A 627 18.66 -7.38 18.41
C ALA A 627 19.98 -8.11 18.63
N SER A 628 19.94 -9.21 19.36
CA SER A 628 21.11 -10.03 19.60
C SER A 628 20.78 -11.51 19.59
N ARG A 629 21.72 -12.30 19.06
CA ARG A 629 21.82 -13.74 19.27
C ARG A 629 23.13 -14.01 20.02
N PRO A 630 23.11 -14.07 21.36
CA PRO A 630 24.33 -14.16 22.17
C PRO A 630 25.25 -15.33 21.79
N ASP A 631 24.68 -16.50 21.49
CA ASP A 631 25.46 -17.71 21.17
C ASP A 631 26.25 -17.60 19.86
N TRP A 632 25.85 -16.69 18.97
CA TRP A 632 26.57 -16.38 17.73
C TRP A 632 27.45 -15.14 17.84
N GLY A 633 27.39 -14.40 18.94
CA GLY A 633 27.95 -13.04 19.01
C GLY A 633 27.26 -12.06 18.07
N GLN A 634 26.18 -12.46 17.38
CA GLN A 634 25.50 -11.66 16.38
C GLN A 634 24.77 -10.48 17.04
N THR A 635 24.93 -9.30 16.45
CA THR A 635 24.16 -8.10 16.82
C THR A 635 23.58 -7.43 15.59
N ASP A 636 22.28 -7.09 15.66
CA ASP A 636 21.63 -6.27 14.64
C ASP A 636 21.27 -4.94 15.28
N ASN A 637 21.91 -3.86 14.84
CA ASN A 637 21.60 -2.50 15.26
C ASN A 637 20.99 -1.75 14.09
N SER A 638 19.83 -1.14 14.28
CA SER A 638 19.27 -0.23 13.28
C SER A 638 18.85 1.10 13.88
N LEU A 639 19.17 2.18 13.18
CA LEU A 639 18.78 3.54 13.50
C LEU A 639 18.07 4.13 12.30
N ASN A 640 16.81 4.50 12.49
CA ASN A 640 16.08 5.36 11.57
C ASN A 640 15.94 6.73 12.22
N PHE A 641 16.46 7.77 11.59
CA PHE A 641 16.32 9.15 12.01
C PHE A 641 15.68 9.94 10.88
N SER A 642 14.48 10.46 11.14
CA SER A 642 13.73 11.25 10.18
C SER A 642 13.46 12.64 10.74
N THR A 643 13.82 13.65 9.94
CA THR A 643 13.58 15.06 10.24
C THR A 643 12.72 15.65 9.15
N ARG A 644 11.71 16.43 9.53
CA ARG A 644 10.90 17.20 8.59
C ARG A 644 10.90 18.65 9.02
N VAL A 645 11.24 19.54 8.10
CA VAL A 645 11.28 20.99 8.28
C VAL A 645 10.29 21.63 7.31
N ARG A 646 9.34 22.40 7.85
CA ARG A 646 8.45 23.27 7.08
C ARG A 646 8.98 24.69 7.10
N ILE A 647 9.07 25.31 5.92
CA ILE A 647 9.56 26.67 5.73
C ILE A 647 8.41 27.49 5.14
N GLY A 648 7.81 28.32 5.99
CA GLY A 648 6.56 29.01 5.67
C GLY A 648 5.44 28.04 5.33
N GLU A 649 4.60 28.44 4.37
CA GLU A 649 3.43 27.68 3.94
C GLU A 649 3.68 26.85 2.66
N ARG A 650 4.82 27.01 1.99
CA ARG A 650 5.00 26.50 0.61
C ARG A 650 6.08 25.44 0.46
N ALA A 651 6.98 25.34 1.43
CA ALA A 651 8.15 24.49 1.34
C ALA A 651 8.21 23.50 2.50
N GLU A 652 8.52 22.25 2.18
CA GLU A 652 8.81 21.22 3.18
C GLU A 652 9.98 20.38 2.68
N ILE A 653 10.92 20.11 3.58
CA ILE A 653 12.06 19.23 3.36
C ILE A 653 11.98 18.14 4.42
N SER A 654 12.08 16.89 3.98
CA SER A 654 12.18 15.72 4.84
C SER A 654 13.47 14.99 4.52
N HIS A 655 14.22 14.60 5.55
CA HIS A 655 15.39 13.76 5.43
C HIS A 655 15.19 12.53 6.30
N ASN A 656 15.31 11.35 5.72
CA ASN A 656 15.27 10.07 6.39
C ASN A 656 16.62 9.36 6.21
N ILE A 657 17.29 9.11 7.33
CA ILE A 657 18.51 8.32 7.40
C ILE A 657 18.12 6.98 8.02
N ASP A 658 18.35 5.89 7.31
CA ASP A 658 18.13 4.53 7.79
C ASP A 658 19.46 3.77 7.75
N GLN A 659 20.00 3.45 8.92
CA GLN A 659 21.26 2.74 9.09
C GLN A 659 20.96 1.38 9.71
N SER A 660 21.44 0.31 9.09
CA SER A 660 21.34 -1.06 9.59
C SER A 660 22.73 -1.67 9.62
N LEU A 661 23.18 -2.10 10.79
CA LEU A 661 24.45 -2.76 11.04
C LEU A 661 24.15 -4.15 11.59
N ARG A 662 24.37 -5.17 10.79
CA ARG A 662 24.28 -6.58 11.22
C ARG A 662 25.70 -7.10 11.31
N SER A 663 26.17 -7.36 12.51
CA SER A 663 27.51 -7.90 12.74
C SER A 663 27.46 -9.36 13.09
N GLN A 664 28.42 -10.13 12.55
CA GLN A 664 28.53 -11.58 12.68
C GLN A 664 27.24 -12.31 12.27
N GLU A 665 26.52 -11.76 11.28
CA GLU A 665 25.35 -12.43 10.70
C GLU A 665 25.82 -13.65 9.91
N ARG A 666 25.10 -14.76 10.03
CA ARG A 666 25.41 -15.99 9.30
C ARG A 666 24.33 -16.25 8.26
N GLY A 667 24.74 -16.35 7.01
CA GLY A 667 23.85 -16.63 5.88
C GLY A 667 24.57 -17.33 4.73
N TYR A 668 23.82 -17.72 3.72
CA TYR A 668 24.35 -18.44 2.56
C TYR A 668 25.45 -17.67 1.84
N ALA A 669 26.54 -18.37 1.49
CA ALA A 669 27.61 -17.87 0.63
C ALA A 669 27.64 -18.58 -0.73
N THR A 670 27.85 -19.90 -0.75
CA THR A 670 27.96 -20.70 -1.99
C THR A 670 27.73 -22.19 -1.75
N LYS A 671 27.75 -22.99 -2.81
CA LYS A 671 27.84 -24.46 -2.79
C LYS A 671 29.16 -24.89 -3.43
N LEU A 672 29.76 -25.94 -2.89
CA LEU A 672 30.95 -26.56 -3.47
C LEU A 672 30.56 -27.90 -4.09
N TYR A 673 31.13 -28.19 -5.26
CA TYR A 673 30.87 -29.40 -6.02
C TYR A 673 32.21 -30.12 -6.30
N ASP A 674 32.17 -31.45 -6.36
CA ASP A 674 33.33 -32.25 -6.76
C ASP A 674 33.53 -32.24 -8.29
N GLU A 675 34.59 -32.90 -8.78
CA GLU A 675 34.90 -33.00 -10.22
C GLU A 675 33.80 -33.71 -11.05
N ASN A 676 32.84 -34.38 -10.40
CA ASN A 676 31.72 -35.07 -11.03
C ASN A 676 30.38 -34.32 -10.81
N ASP A 677 30.42 -33.04 -10.43
CA ASP A 677 29.27 -32.18 -10.12
C ASP A 677 28.39 -32.67 -8.95
N ASN A 678 28.91 -33.50 -8.04
CA ASN A 678 28.19 -33.86 -6.82
C ASN A 678 28.38 -32.77 -5.75
N LEU A 679 27.31 -32.43 -5.04
CA LEU A 679 27.37 -31.47 -3.93
C LEU A 679 28.28 -31.98 -2.81
N GLN A 680 29.38 -31.27 -2.58
CA GLN A 680 30.33 -31.58 -1.52
C GLN A 680 29.94 -30.88 -0.21
N SER A 681 29.61 -29.60 -0.25
CA SER A 681 29.17 -28.85 0.93
C SER A 681 28.37 -27.60 0.60
N VAL A 682 27.53 -27.18 1.56
CA VAL A 682 26.85 -25.89 1.56
C VAL A 682 27.60 -24.93 2.48
N ILE A 683 28.09 -23.83 1.93
CA ILE A 683 28.88 -22.86 2.67
C ILE A 683 28.00 -21.76 3.23
N ILE A 684 28.03 -21.63 4.56
CA ILE A 684 27.46 -20.49 5.30
C ILE A 684 28.59 -19.54 5.68
N GLY A 685 28.45 -18.28 5.30
CA GLY A 685 29.40 -17.24 5.66
C GLY A 685 28.93 -16.43 6.86
N GLN A 686 29.83 -16.23 7.82
CA GLN A 686 29.69 -15.18 8.82
C GLN A 686 30.21 -13.87 8.23
N ARG A 687 29.36 -12.85 8.25
CA ARG A 687 29.58 -11.58 7.57
C ARG A 687 29.05 -10.40 8.38
N ASP A 688 29.67 -9.25 8.15
CA ASP A 688 29.16 -7.97 8.57
C ASP A 688 28.42 -7.33 7.38
N VAL A 689 27.14 -6.97 7.59
CA VAL A 689 26.31 -6.27 6.60
C VAL A 689 25.96 -4.90 7.11
N ASN A 690 26.49 -3.88 6.45
CA ASN A 690 26.27 -2.49 6.78
C ASN A 690 25.49 -1.83 5.64
N THR A 691 24.25 -1.44 5.93
CA THR A 691 23.36 -0.77 4.98
C THR A 691 23.02 0.64 5.48
N LEU A 692 23.33 1.66 4.67
CA LEU A 692 22.93 3.05 4.87
C LEU A 692 21.99 3.48 3.74
N THR A 693 20.80 3.94 4.08
CA THR A 693 19.86 4.57 3.15
C THR A 693 19.64 6.02 3.55
N ASN A 694 20.02 6.95 2.68
CA ASN A 694 19.68 8.36 2.80
C ASN A 694 18.55 8.68 1.81
N THR A 695 17.44 9.21 2.29
CA THR A 695 16.35 9.69 1.44
C THR A 695 16.01 11.13 1.79
N VAL A 696 16.16 12.03 0.82
CA VAL A 696 15.79 13.43 0.94
C VAL A 696 14.60 13.68 0.04
N ASP A 697 13.48 14.10 0.61
CA ASP A 697 12.30 14.55 -0.11
C ASP A 697 12.15 16.05 0.13
N ALA A 698 12.06 16.83 -0.94
CA ALA A 698 11.81 18.26 -0.89
C ALA A 698 10.63 18.60 -1.79
N ARG A 699 9.82 19.56 -1.35
CA ARG A 699 8.74 20.12 -2.16
C ARG A 699 8.68 21.63 -2.03
N TYR A 700 8.34 22.27 -3.14
CA TYR A 700 8.03 23.69 -3.19
C TYR A 700 6.77 23.89 -4.02
N ILE A 701 5.72 24.38 -3.38
CA ILE A 701 4.39 24.51 -3.99
C ILE A 701 4.11 25.98 -4.29
N PHE A 702 3.88 26.29 -5.56
CA PHE A 702 3.60 27.66 -6.02
C PHE A 702 2.14 28.04 -5.75
N THR A 703 1.23 27.12 -6.07
CA THR A 703 -0.23 27.23 -5.87
C THR A 703 -0.78 25.83 -5.59
N ASN A 704 -2.04 25.71 -5.17
CA ASN A 704 -2.72 24.40 -5.02
C ASN A 704 -2.85 23.61 -6.34
N ARG A 705 -2.37 24.15 -7.47
CA ARG A 705 -2.39 23.55 -8.81
C ARG A 705 -1.00 23.42 -9.43
N MET A 706 0.06 23.89 -8.78
CA MET A 706 1.39 23.95 -9.39
C MET A 706 2.49 23.81 -8.34
N GLY A 707 3.42 22.89 -8.56
CA GLY A 707 4.52 22.65 -7.62
C GLY A 707 5.64 21.83 -8.22
N VAL A 708 6.78 21.84 -7.52
CA VAL A 708 7.92 20.95 -7.78
C VAL A 708 8.09 20.02 -6.59
N THR A 709 8.23 18.74 -6.87
CA THR A 709 8.72 17.73 -5.93
C THR A 709 10.09 17.24 -6.37
N PHE A 710 10.91 16.92 -5.40
CA PHE A 710 12.27 16.45 -5.60
C PHE A 710 12.56 15.37 -4.59
N ARG A 711 13.11 14.25 -5.05
CA ARG A 711 13.50 13.14 -4.20
C ARG A 711 14.87 12.65 -4.61
N VAL A 712 15.72 12.44 -3.61
CA VAL A 712 17.01 11.75 -3.76
C VAL A 712 17.03 10.56 -2.83
N ARG A 713 17.45 9.41 -3.34
CA ARG A 713 17.72 8.22 -2.53
C ARG A 713 19.11 7.69 -2.85
N HIS A 714 19.94 7.55 -1.82
CA HIS A 714 21.20 6.78 -1.88
C HIS A 714 21.06 5.57 -0.95
N TYR A 715 21.04 4.38 -1.53
CA TYR A 715 21.11 3.12 -0.80
C TYR A 715 22.50 2.54 -1.03
N TRP A 716 23.22 2.32 0.06
CA TRP A 716 24.55 1.76 0.08
C TRP A 716 24.54 0.56 1.03
N SER A 717 24.95 -0.60 0.54
CA SER A 717 25.09 -1.80 1.34
C SER A 717 26.43 -2.46 1.10
N THR A 718 27.22 -2.60 2.16
CA THR A 718 28.45 -3.38 2.17
C THR A 718 28.21 -4.73 2.86
N VAL A 719 28.87 -5.76 2.34
CA VAL A 719 28.88 -7.11 2.88
C VAL A 719 30.33 -7.56 2.92
N GLU A 720 30.84 -7.83 4.11
CA GLU A 720 32.21 -8.31 4.31
C GLU A 720 32.17 -9.69 5.00
N TYR A 721 32.71 -10.70 4.34
CA TYR A 721 32.82 -12.05 4.88
C TYR A 721 34.09 -12.20 5.71
N GLN A 722 33.93 -12.76 6.91
CA GLN A 722 35.02 -12.94 7.87
C GLN A 722 35.41 -14.42 8.03
N GLN A 723 34.42 -15.31 7.97
CA GLN A 723 34.61 -16.74 8.20
C GLN A 723 33.56 -17.55 7.45
N PHE A 724 33.92 -18.78 7.07
CA PHE A 724 33.04 -19.73 6.41
C PHE A 724 32.87 -21.00 7.23
N TYR A 725 31.70 -21.61 7.08
CA TYR A 725 31.28 -22.82 7.77
C TYR A 725 30.67 -23.77 6.76
N ASP A 726 30.97 -25.06 6.91
CA ASP A 726 30.24 -26.12 6.23
C ASP A 726 28.96 -26.39 7.02
N LEU A 727 27.82 -26.33 6.34
CA LEU A 727 26.55 -26.78 6.88
C LEU A 727 26.36 -28.25 6.48
N SER A 728 26.19 -29.12 7.46
CA SER A 728 25.89 -30.55 7.24
C SER A 728 24.39 -30.82 7.19
N GLU A 729 23.98 -32.00 6.70
CA GLU A 729 22.59 -32.49 6.77
C GLU A 729 22.11 -32.79 8.20
N ALA A 730 23.02 -32.80 9.18
CA ALA A 730 22.69 -32.93 10.59
C ALA A 730 22.42 -31.56 11.26
N ASP A 731 22.22 -30.51 10.47
CA ASP A 731 21.97 -29.11 10.86
C ASP A 731 23.13 -28.46 11.65
N GLU A 732 24.29 -29.11 11.68
CA GLU A 732 25.49 -28.63 12.39
C GLU A 732 26.34 -27.73 11.48
N LEU A 733 26.75 -26.57 12.00
CA LEU A 733 27.75 -25.69 11.42
C LEU A 733 29.14 -26.07 11.92
N THR A 734 30.00 -26.55 11.02
CA THR A 734 31.41 -26.86 11.31
C THR A 734 32.33 -25.87 10.61
N SER A 735 33.55 -25.67 11.12
CA SER A 735 34.54 -24.82 10.44
C SER A 735 34.83 -25.38 9.04
N SER A 736 34.88 -24.50 8.04
CA SER A 736 35.23 -24.88 6.66
C SER A 736 36.68 -24.55 6.32
N ASP A 737 37.26 -25.34 5.42
CA ASP A 737 38.53 -25.03 4.77
C ASP A 737 38.37 -24.03 3.61
N TYR A 738 37.12 -23.73 3.22
CA TYR A 738 36.81 -22.74 2.19
C TYR A 738 37.19 -21.33 2.65
N THR A 739 38.13 -20.70 1.94
CA THR A 739 38.64 -19.37 2.29
C THR A 739 37.83 -18.21 1.70
N GLY A 740 37.02 -18.47 0.67
CA GLY A 740 36.31 -17.42 -0.07
C GLY A 740 37.23 -16.47 -0.84
N ILE A 741 38.48 -16.87 -1.10
CA ILE A 741 39.48 -16.09 -1.83
C ILE A 741 39.82 -16.81 -3.12
N ASP A 742 39.84 -16.05 -4.21
CA ASP A 742 40.29 -16.54 -5.51
C ASP A 742 41.81 -16.85 -5.45
N PRO A 743 42.24 -18.08 -5.76
CA PRO A 743 43.64 -18.48 -5.59
C PRO A 743 44.60 -17.77 -6.56
N ASP A 744 44.10 -17.29 -7.71
CA ASP A 744 44.93 -16.69 -8.76
C ASP A 744 45.02 -15.16 -8.60
N THR A 745 43.91 -14.51 -8.25
CA THR A 745 43.81 -13.05 -8.13
C THR A 745 43.92 -12.55 -6.69
N LEU A 746 43.81 -13.44 -5.69
CA LEU A 746 43.72 -13.14 -4.27
C LEU A 746 42.53 -12.25 -3.89
N GLU A 747 41.54 -12.13 -4.76
CA GLU A 747 40.34 -11.35 -4.50
C GLU A 747 39.37 -12.11 -3.60
N LYS A 748 38.73 -11.40 -2.65
CA LYS A 748 37.60 -11.93 -1.92
C LYS A 748 36.42 -12.12 -2.88
N LEU A 749 35.89 -13.34 -2.94
CA LEU A 749 34.85 -13.72 -3.91
C LEU A 749 33.46 -13.21 -3.55
N HIS A 750 33.17 -13.10 -2.25
CA HIS A 750 31.82 -12.85 -1.74
C HIS A 750 31.59 -11.45 -1.19
N ASP A 751 32.64 -10.67 -0.99
CA ASP A 751 32.53 -9.28 -0.53
C ASP A 751 31.81 -8.45 -1.58
N ARG A 752 30.92 -7.57 -1.12
CA ARG A 752 30.07 -6.76 -2.00
C ARG A 752 29.93 -5.35 -1.46
N ASN A 753 30.06 -4.38 -2.35
CA ASN A 753 29.77 -2.97 -2.14
C ASN A 753 28.73 -2.54 -3.18
N PHE A 754 27.46 -2.59 -2.77
CA PHE A 754 26.32 -2.35 -3.63
C PHE A 754 25.74 -0.95 -3.38
N ASN A 755 25.57 -0.17 -4.45
CA ASN A 755 25.01 1.17 -4.41
C ASN A 755 23.89 1.33 -5.43
N THR A 756 22.80 1.96 -4.99
CA THR A 756 21.78 2.54 -5.90
C THR A 756 21.56 3.99 -5.51
N PHE A 757 21.71 4.88 -6.49
CA PHE A 757 21.52 6.32 -6.32
C PHE A 757 20.50 6.82 -7.33
N ASN A 758 19.36 7.30 -6.84
CA ASN A 758 18.25 7.75 -7.65
C ASN A 758 17.90 9.21 -7.34
N ILE A 759 17.68 9.99 -8.40
CA ILE A 759 17.07 11.32 -8.34
C ILE A 759 15.75 11.25 -9.10
N ASP A 760 14.66 11.67 -8.47
CA ASP A 760 13.36 11.87 -9.10
C ASP A 760 12.94 13.33 -8.88
N MET A 761 12.84 14.13 -9.94
CA MET A 761 12.33 15.50 -9.90
C MET A 761 11.09 15.61 -10.75
N GLU A 762 10.01 16.17 -10.22
CA GLU A 762 8.75 16.34 -10.93
C GLU A 762 8.22 17.76 -10.76
N TYR A 763 7.99 18.42 -11.89
CA TYR A 763 7.15 19.61 -11.95
C TYR A 763 5.74 19.17 -12.40
N ASN A 764 4.73 19.54 -11.61
CA ASN A 764 3.33 19.29 -11.93
C ASN A 764 2.57 20.60 -12.04
N TRP A 765 1.74 20.73 -13.09
CA TRP A 765 0.82 21.84 -13.28
C TRP A 765 -0.55 21.36 -13.75
N GLN A 766 -1.55 21.50 -12.88
CA GLN A 766 -2.96 21.29 -13.17
C GLN A 766 -3.59 22.59 -13.72
N PHE A 767 -3.64 22.73 -15.03
CA PHE A 767 -4.18 23.94 -15.68
C PHE A 767 -5.71 23.96 -15.76
N ALA A 768 -6.36 22.80 -15.66
CA ALA A 768 -7.81 22.66 -15.53
C ALA A 768 -8.17 21.42 -14.68
N PRO A 769 -9.38 21.32 -14.10
CA PRO A 769 -9.80 20.13 -13.36
C PRO A 769 -9.63 18.84 -14.19
N GLY A 770 -8.82 17.90 -13.69
CA GLY A 770 -8.49 16.66 -14.40
C GLY A 770 -7.47 16.77 -15.55
N SER A 771 -7.00 17.98 -15.89
CA SER A 771 -6.02 18.21 -16.96
C SER A 771 -4.72 18.77 -16.43
N GLU A 772 -3.59 18.20 -16.84
CA GLU A 772 -2.29 18.51 -16.26
C GLU A 772 -1.12 18.35 -17.24
N ILE A 773 -0.03 19.05 -16.92
CA ILE A 773 1.29 18.87 -17.52
C ILE A 773 2.25 18.41 -16.44
N ARG A 774 2.96 17.31 -16.70
CA ARG A 774 4.04 16.81 -15.85
C ARG A 774 5.36 16.83 -16.62
N ALA A 775 6.39 17.38 -16.01
CA ALA A 775 7.76 17.30 -16.49
C ALA A 775 8.61 16.60 -15.43
N ILE A 776 9.15 15.44 -15.79
CA ILE A 776 9.79 14.52 -14.86
C ILE A 776 11.22 14.30 -15.33
N TRP A 777 12.20 14.58 -14.47
CA TRP A 777 13.59 14.22 -14.69
C TRP A 777 13.97 13.11 -13.71
N LYS A 778 14.58 12.05 -14.23
CA LYS A 778 15.12 10.97 -13.42
C LYS A 778 16.57 10.75 -13.75
N ARG A 779 17.32 10.40 -12.71
CA ARG A 779 18.66 9.83 -12.81
C ARG A 779 18.70 8.56 -12.00
N SER A 780 19.22 7.50 -12.59
CA SER A 780 19.51 6.25 -11.91
C SER A 780 20.98 5.90 -12.09
N ILE A 781 21.65 5.63 -10.99
CA ILE A 781 23.02 5.14 -10.95
C ILE A 781 23.04 3.88 -10.10
N GLY A 782 23.67 2.82 -10.61
CA GLY A 782 23.87 1.58 -9.89
C GLY A 782 25.33 1.17 -9.99
N SER A 783 25.93 0.75 -8.88
CA SER A 783 27.24 0.13 -8.87
C SER A 783 27.25 -1.06 -7.92
N ASP A 784 28.03 -2.08 -8.28
CA ASP A 784 28.19 -3.31 -7.52
C ASP A 784 29.63 -3.77 -7.72
N ASP A 785 30.48 -3.50 -6.73
CA ASP A 785 31.90 -3.80 -6.76
C ASP A 785 32.35 -4.49 -5.45
N LYS A 786 33.64 -4.73 -5.28
CA LYS A 786 34.21 -5.41 -4.10
C LYS A 786 34.82 -4.44 -3.07
N ALA A 787 34.71 -3.12 -3.27
CA ALA A 787 35.39 -2.12 -2.44
C ALA A 787 34.63 -1.83 -1.14
N THR A 788 34.74 -2.72 -0.16
CA THR A 788 34.01 -2.66 1.12
C THR A 788 34.63 -1.70 2.15
N ASP A 789 35.91 -1.37 2.01
CA ASP A 789 36.67 -0.51 2.95
C ASP A 789 36.46 1.01 2.72
N LEU A 790 35.64 1.39 1.75
CA LEU A 790 35.42 2.80 1.42
C LEU A 790 34.64 3.51 2.52
N ASN A 791 35.08 4.72 2.88
CA ASN A 791 34.25 5.61 3.69
C ASN A 791 33.09 6.19 2.85
N PHE A 792 32.12 6.82 3.51
CA PHE A 792 30.93 7.34 2.85
C PHE A 792 31.23 8.27 1.66
N PHE A 793 32.17 9.21 1.80
CA PHE A 793 32.45 10.20 0.76
C PHE A 793 33.18 9.58 -0.44
N ASP A 794 34.12 8.67 -0.20
CA ASP A 794 34.82 7.95 -1.26
C ASP A 794 33.86 7.04 -2.03
N ASN A 795 33.01 6.30 -1.31
CA ASN A 795 31.99 5.47 -1.93
C ASN A 795 30.94 6.30 -2.69
N PHE A 796 30.52 7.44 -2.14
CA PHE A 796 29.61 8.36 -2.82
C PHE A 796 30.23 8.90 -4.12
N ASN A 797 31.52 9.27 -4.10
CA ASN A 797 32.22 9.73 -5.29
C ASN A 797 32.33 8.62 -6.35
N ASN A 798 32.70 7.40 -5.95
CA ASN A 798 32.72 6.23 -6.83
C ASN A 798 31.34 5.99 -7.48
N THR A 799 30.29 5.98 -6.66
CA THR A 799 28.89 5.84 -7.11
C THR A 799 28.51 6.96 -8.09
N TRP A 800 28.83 8.22 -7.79
CA TRP A 800 28.47 9.36 -8.63
C TRP A 800 29.13 9.31 -10.03
N THR A 801 30.32 8.72 -10.12
CA THR A 801 31.05 8.54 -11.39
C THR A 801 30.69 7.26 -12.15
N ALA A 802 29.92 6.36 -11.54
CA ALA A 802 29.51 5.10 -12.16
C ALA A 802 28.55 5.33 -13.35
N PRO A 803 28.38 4.35 -14.25
CA PRO A 803 27.46 4.45 -15.37
C PRO A 803 26.05 4.82 -14.92
N ASN A 804 25.46 5.81 -15.58
CA ASN A 804 24.14 6.31 -15.21
C ASN A 804 23.20 6.37 -16.40
N VAL A 805 21.91 6.39 -16.06
CA VAL A 805 20.81 6.59 -17.00
C VAL A 805 20.03 7.81 -16.55
N ASP A 806 19.95 8.80 -17.44
CA ASP A 806 19.10 9.98 -17.31
C ASP A 806 17.87 9.82 -18.21
N SER A 807 16.70 10.18 -17.69
CA SER A 807 15.48 10.32 -18.49
C SER A 807 14.76 11.63 -18.20
N ILE A 808 14.23 12.24 -19.25
CA ILE A 808 13.32 13.38 -19.16
C ILE A 808 12.02 12.99 -19.84
N THR A 809 10.93 12.97 -19.08
CA THR A 809 9.59 12.72 -19.57
C THR A 809 8.77 14.00 -19.49
N ILE A 810 8.17 14.41 -20.60
CA ILE A 810 7.13 15.46 -20.61
C ILE A 810 5.82 14.78 -20.97
N ARG A 811 4.79 14.95 -20.14
CA ARG A 811 3.47 14.35 -20.33
C ARG A 811 2.37 15.40 -20.19
N LEU A 812 1.46 15.43 -21.14
CA LEU A 812 0.23 16.22 -21.11
C LEU A 812 -0.95 15.26 -21.04
N VAL A 813 -1.87 15.49 -20.09
CA VAL A 813 -3.16 14.80 -20.00
C VAL A 813 -4.26 15.85 -20.07
N TYR A 814 -5.31 15.60 -20.86
CA TYR A 814 -6.46 16.49 -20.94
C TYR A 814 -7.74 15.75 -20.59
N PHE A 815 -8.48 16.23 -19.60
CA PHE A 815 -9.75 15.64 -19.19
C PHE A 815 -10.91 16.12 -20.06
N ILE A 816 -11.71 15.17 -20.53
CA ILE A 816 -12.91 15.42 -21.32
C ILE A 816 -14.09 14.72 -20.64
N ASP A 817 -15.07 15.52 -20.23
CA ASP A 817 -16.38 15.04 -19.76
C ASP A 817 -17.39 15.07 -20.91
N TYR A 818 -17.94 13.90 -21.25
CA TYR A 818 -18.96 13.75 -22.27
C TYR A 818 -20.16 14.69 -22.07
N LEU A 819 -20.61 14.92 -20.83
CA LEU A 819 -21.76 15.77 -20.57
C LEU A 819 -21.49 17.24 -20.91
N ASN A 820 -20.27 17.71 -20.63
CA ASN A 820 -19.85 19.07 -21.00
C ASN A 820 -19.79 19.24 -22.51
N VAL A 821 -19.25 18.26 -23.23
CA VAL A 821 -19.18 18.27 -24.71
C VAL A 821 -20.58 18.25 -25.32
N ARG A 822 -21.46 17.36 -24.85
CA ARG A 822 -22.84 17.25 -25.34
C ARG A 822 -23.60 18.57 -25.19
N ASN A 823 -23.44 19.26 -24.05
CA ASN A 823 -24.13 20.52 -23.77
C ASN A 823 -23.65 21.68 -24.65
N ILE A 824 -22.42 21.64 -25.18
CA ILE A 824 -21.93 22.61 -26.16
C ILE A 824 -22.68 22.45 -27.48
N PHE A 825 -22.87 21.20 -27.94
CA PHE A 825 -23.54 20.90 -29.22
C PHE A 825 -25.08 20.89 -29.14
N SER A 826 -25.67 20.87 -27.94
CA SER A 826 -27.13 20.99 -27.77
C SER A 826 -27.60 22.44 -27.58
N ARG A 827 -26.68 23.41 -27.53
CA ARG A 827 -26.97 24.84 -27.46
C ARG A 827 -26.82 25.57 -28.82
N SER A 828 -26.52 24.83 -29.89
CA SER A 828 -26.50 25.31 -31.27
C SER A 828 -27.81 25.06 -32.00
#